data_AF-A0A6G9Y8I5-F1
#
_entry.id   AF-A0A6G9Y8I5-F1
#
_cell.length_a   1.000
_cell.length_b   1.000
_cell.length_c   1.000
_cell.angle_alpha   90.00
_cell.angle_beta   90.00
_cell.angle_gamma   90.00
#
_symmetry.space_group_name_H-M   'P 1'
#
loop_
_entity.id
_entity.type
_entity.pdbx_description
1 polymer ?
#
loop_
_entity_poly.entity_id
_entity_poly.type
_entity_poly.pdbx_seq_one_letter_code
_entity_poly.pdbx_strand_id
1 'polypeptide(L)'
;MALRARLQKMGLLGAACLIAVLPGTVAPGSATAVSGDVPLALPALGMGKSLTFPGGQHQVSLVLPVLPGLSPTALIGTIQLPPHVARGTIEVASGDRLVDRIELPIGPPSPIRLSLAGAEVKNNAVALTLTSSLLPDPGWCVTDWWGRPLTLADANVVYSGEEIQPTTIADFLPPILHKLTMYLPAKPTEMESNTAMSLSTAIIARYSGQPVVVEVRRVVPDTQIPDHNPGFLERQVVIGESADAGLRLTNIGPAPVLRLTGDRKTLPDQTRLLTSDLTKVAISSGATAVSLPSAPRMAPDSVTLSELGQTQLSSTSIGQVRVDFGADQSRIGRPARDLRVRLLGTYTPLPETMSGSIMVEANGKYVDGWPVDSGGRIDRWIDIPNADLTRFTTISVTMHQTGLTQGCGLERPVTLTIDPDTEITSKAALPPIPGGFDALPQGLQPRVQVGMKDPGFGDTVRAVTILTGLQRLSVVPMRPEVVPFDRAASGGGPALLIAASGGVPSSIKLPLDPENDELTVTETGTGGEKAVVRIDPTVAFGSLQTTWSGGRTVVVASSTNAAGHLDRALDWLNADLDRWQQLHGAALFQAGDRDPEFFDPNAALGLNTNTKAPQEISVARKLVIAGSAVAAVAVLVGVVLLLRRRGTR
;
A
#
# COMPACT_ATOMS: atom_id res chain seq x y z
N MET A 1 -95.84 -43.80 -3.05
CA MET A 1 -97.06 -43.04 -3.40
C MET A 1 -96.61 -41.68 -3.91
N ALA A 2 -96.81 -41.38 -5.21
CA ALA A 2 -96.84 -40.06 -5.90
C ALA A 2 -95.85 -38.93 -5.45
N LEU A 3 -95.19 -38.10 -6.26
CA LEU A 3 -95.30 -37.67 -7.66
C LEU A 3 -94.10 -36.71 -7.95
N ARG A 4 -93.56 -36.78 -9.17
CA ARG A 4 -93.03 -35.70 -10.07
C ARG A 4 -92.65 -34.31 -9.50
N ALA A 5 -91.41 -33.84 -9.73
CA ALA A 5 -90.98 -32.87 -10.79
C ALA A 5 -90.71 -31.46 -10.21
N ARG A 6 -89.79 -30.59 -10.65
CA ARG A 6 -88.86 -30.45 -11.81
C ARG A 6 -87.91 -29.26 -11.53
N LEU A 7 -86.66 -29.31 -12.04
CA LEU A 7 -85.85 -28.22 -12.68
C LEU A 7 -85.51 -26.93 -11.88
N GLN A 8 -84.36 -26.24 -11.96
CA GLN A 8 -83.09 -26.29 -12.71
C GLN A 8 -82.17 -25.12 -12.24
N LYS A 9 -80.87 -25.18 -12.57
CA LYS A 9 -79.80 -24.13 -12.62
C LYS A 9 -78.90 -24.01 -11.36
N MET A 10 -77.66 -24.52 -11.40
CA MET A 10 -76.41 -23.99 -11.99
C MET A 10 -75.82 -22.77 -11.26
N GLY A 11 -74.60 -22.94 -10.73
CA GLY A 11 -73.62 -21.85 -10.64
C GLY A 11 -72.87 -21.70 -9.32
N LEU A 12 -71.68 -22.31 -9.25
CA LEU A 12 -70.49 -21.98 -8.44
C LEU A 12 -70.62 -21.79 -6.92
N LEU A 13 -70.12 -22.78 -6.17
CA LEU A 13 -69.59 -22.62 -4.81
C LEU A 13 -68.10 -22.26 -4.87
N GLY A 14 -67.73 -21.11 -4.32
CA GLY A 14 -66.36 -20.80 -3.88
C GLY A 14 -66.24 -21.10 -2.39
N ALA A 15 -65.46 -22.12 -2.03
CA ALA A 15 -65.15 -22.47 -0.64
C ALA A 15 -63.80 -21.86 -0.24
N ALA A 16 -63.82 -21.00 0.77
CA ALA A 16 -62.63 -20.43 1.40
C ALA A 16 -62.01 -21.45 2.37
N CYS A 17 -60.77 -21.87 2.11
CA CYS A 17 -59.94 -22.64 3.04
C CYS A 17 -59.17 -21.68 3.96
N LEU A 18 -59.44 -21.73 5.26
CA LEU A 18 -58.55 -21.20 6.30
C LEU A 18 -57.30 -22.09 6.41
N ILE A 19 -56.12 -21.52 6.21
CA ILE A 19 -54.83 -22.15 6.53
C ILE A 19 -54.36 -21.58 7.87
N ALA A 20 -54.17 -22.46 8.85
CA ALA A 20 -53.54 -22.15 10.13
C ALA A 20 -52.03 -21.97 9.94
N VAL A 21 -51.50 -20.81 10.34
CA VAL A 21 -50.07 -20.51 10.34
C VAL A 21 -49.49 -20.95 11.68
N LEU A 22 -48.62 -21.97 11.66
CA LEU A 22 -47.72 -22.30 12.76
C LEU A 22 -46.49 -21.38 12.70
N PRO A 23 -46.02 -20.77 13.80
CA PRO A 23 -44.79 -20.01 13.80
C PRO A 23 -43.59 -20.96 13.69
N GLY A 24 -42.94 -20.96 12.53
CA GLY A 24 -41.69 -21.68 12.30
C GLY A 24 -40.55 -21.09 13.13
N THR A 25 -39.91 -21.92 13.96
CA THR A 25 -38.64 -21.60 14.63
C THR A 25 -37.55 -21.34 13.58
N VAL A 26 -37.11 -20.09 13.46
CA VAL A 26 -35.97 -19.72 12.61
C VAL A 26 -34.71 -20.23 13.31
N ALA A 27 -34.08 -21.26 12.76
CA ALA A 27 -32.76 -21.68 13.20
C ALA A 27 -31.75 -20.57 12.91
N PRO A 28 -30.75 -20.33 13.79
CA PRO A 28 -29.73 -19.33 13.54
C PRO A 28 -28.97 -19.71 12.27
N GLY A 29 -28.82 -18.73 11.37
CA GLY A 29 -28.17 -18.92 10.09
C GLY A 29 -26.74 -19.43 10.26
N SER A 30 -26.47 -20.60 9.70
CA SER A 30 -25.12 -21.04 9.38
C SER A 30 -24.43 -19.94 8.58
N ALA A 31 -23.17 -19.64 8.89
CA ALA A 31 -22.31 -18.89 7.98
C ALA A 31 -22.45 -19.54 6.59
N THR A 32 -22.89 -18.78 5.60
CA THR A 32 -22.93 -19.27 4.22
C THR A 32 -21.48 -19.36 3.76
N ALA A 33 -20.90 -20.55 3.89
CA ALA A 33 -19.74 -20.93 3.12
C ALA A 33 -20.02 -20.63 1.65
N VAL A 34 -19.12 -19.90 1.00
CA VAL A 34 -19.20 -19.70 -0.44
C VAL A 34 -18.86 -21.06 -1.06
N SER A 35 -19.87 -21.84 -1.43
CA SER A 35 -19.64 -23.00 -2.29
C SER A 35 -19.55 -22.51 -3.73
N GLY A 36 -18.39 -22.71 -4.36
CA GLY A 36 -18.19 -22.37 -5.76
C GLY A 36 -16.85 -21.68 -6.06
N ASP A 37 -16.65 -21.38 -7.34
CA ASP A 37 -15.48 -20.69 -7.86
C ASP A 37 -15.38 -19.27 -7.29
N VAL A 38 -14.31 -18.98 -6.54
CA VAL A 38 -14.00 -17.67 -5.96
C VAL A 38 -12.83 -17.04 -6.73
N PRO A 39 -13.06 -15.94 -7.47
CA PRO A 39 -11.97 -15.22 -8.11
C PRO A 39 -11.20 -14.38 -7.07
N LEU A 40 -9.88 -14.55 -7.03
CA LEU A 40 -8.96 -13.71 -6.28
C LEU A 40 -8.09 -12.91 -7.26
N ALA A 41 -8.14 -11.59 -7.15
CA ALA A 41 -7.30 -10.71 -7.95
C ALA A 41 -5.83 -10.94 -7.64
N LEU A 42 -4.94 -10.82 -8.64
CA LEU A 42 -3.50 -10.99 -8.46
C LEU A 42 -2.91 -10.17 -7.29
N PRO A 43 -3.34 -8.91 -7.03
CA PRO A 43 -2.90 -8.17 -5.83
C PRO A 43 -3.24 -8.85 -4.50
N ALA A 44 -4.36 -9.55 -4.39
CA ALA A 44 -4.71 -10.31 -3.18
C ALA A 44 -3.71 -11.45 -2.91
N LEU A 45 -3.03 -11.92 -3.96
CA LEU A 45 -2.01 -12.96 -3.90
C LEU A 45 -0.59 -12.39 -3.70
N GLY A 46 -0.46 -11.07 -3.52
CA GLY A 46 0.83 -10.38 -3.43
C GLY A 46 1.53 -10.16 -4.78
N MET A 47 0.78 -10.26 -5.88
CA MET A 47 1.29 -10.06 -7.25
C MET A 47 0.84 -8.71 -7.83
N GLY A 48 1.33 -8.34 -9.02
CA GLY A 48 0.95 -7.10 -9.71
C GLY A 48 -0.52 -7.07 -10.17
N LYS A 49 -1.00 -5.90 -10.62
CA LYS A 49 -2.38 -5.71 -11.14
C LYS A 49 -2.60 -6.38 -12.51
N SER A 50 -1.54 -6.70 -13.25
CA SER A 50 -1.57 -7.32 -14.57
C SER A 50 -0.33 -8.18 -14.83
N LEU A 51 -0.40 -9.05 -15.83
CA LEU A 51 0.76 -9.78 -16.36
C LEU A 51 1.12 -9.19 -17.72
N THR A 52 2.40 -8.87 -17.93
CA THR A 52 2.90 -8.33 -19.19
C THR A 52 3.83 -9.32 -19.87
N PHE A 53 3.75 -9.37 -21.19
CA PHE A 53 4.49 -10.29 -22.05
C PHE A 53 5.18 -9.48 -23.17
N PRO A 54 6.36 -8.92 -22.90
CA PRO A 54 7.09 -8.11 -23.88
C PRO A 54 7.63 -8.92 -25.07
N GLY A 55 7.54 -8.33 -26.27
CA GLY A 55 8.11 -8.89 -27.49
C GLY A 55 7.27 -10.01 -28.14
N GLY A 56 7.86 -10.70 -29.11
CA GLY A 56 7.19 -11.74 -29.90
C GLY A 56 7.04 -13.08 -29.16
N GLN A 57 7.88 -13.35 -28.17
CA GLN A 57 7.77 -14.51 -27.30
C GLN A 57 8.29 -14.15 -25.91
N HIS A 58 7.50 -14.46 -24.88
CA HIS A 58 7.86 -14.14 -23.50
C HIS A 58 7.38 -15.22 -22.53
N GLN A 59 8.05 -15.35 -21.39
CA GLN A 59 7.67 -16.27 -20.34
C GLN A 59 7.46 -15.54 -19.01
N VAL A 60 6.36 -15.84 -18.34
CA VAL A 60 6.04 -15.35 -17.00
C VAL A 60 5.86 -16.55 -16.08
N SER A 61 6.59 -16.59 -14.97
CA SER A 61 6.42 -17.61 -13.94
C SER A 61 5.49 -17.12 -12.83
N LEU A 62 4.53 -17.96 -12.43
CA LEU A 62 3.62 -17.70 -11.31
C LEU A 62 3.73 -18.81 -10.27
N VAL A 63 3.67 -18.43 -8.99
CA VAL A 63 3.56 -19.39 -7.88
C VAL A 63 2.28 -19.07 -7.12
N LEU A 64 1.29 -19.94 -7.24
CA LEU A 64 -0.03 -19.76 -6.65
C LEU A 64 -0.15 -20.60 -5.38
N PRO A 65 -0.45 -20.01 -4.22
CA PRO A 65 -0.63 -20.80 -3.00
C PRO A 65 -1.90 -21.65 -3.09
N VAL A 66 -1.83 -22.87 -2.60
CA VAL A 66 -3.01 -23.69 -2.28
C VAL A 66 -3.46 -23.31 -0.88
N LEU A 67 -4.72 -22.92 -0.76
CA LEU A 67 -5.32 -22.50 0.51
C LEU A 67 -6.03 -23.68 1.17
N PRO A 68 -6.19 -23.70 2.51
CA PRO A 68 -6.92 -24.76 3.19
C PRO A 68 -8.34 -24.94 2.62
N GLY A 69 -8.58 -26.08 1.95
CA GLY A 69 -9.86 -26.42 1.31
C GLY A 69 -10.12 -25.78 -0.05
N LEU A 70 -9.19 -24.98 -0.59
CA LEU A 70 -9.35 -24.27 -1.86
C LEU A 70 -8.12 -24.46 -2.75
N SER A 71 -8.36 -24.86 -4.00
CA SER A 71 -7.29 -25.06 -5.01
C SER A 71 -7.49 -24.13 -6.19
N PRO A 72 -6.42 -23.57 -6.78
CA PRO A 72 -6.53 -22.75 -7.99
C PRO A 72 -6.89 -23.63 -9.20
N THR A 73 -7.89 -23.21 -9.97
CA THR A 73 -8.43 -23.99 -11.11
C THR A 73 -8.40 -23.25 -12.44
N ALA A 74 -8.33 -21.92 -12.43
CA ALA A 74 -8.18 -21.13 -13.65
C ALA A 74 -7.48 -19.79 -13.38
N LEU A 75 -6.84 -19.25 -14.42
CA LEU A 75 -6.45 -17.84 -14.49
C LEU A 75 -7.37 -17.15 -15.52
N ILE A 76 -8.05 -16.09 -15.11
CA ILE A 76 -8.95 -15.30 -15.97
C ILE A 76 -8.46 -13.86 -16.03
N GLY A 77 -8.81 -13.15 -17.10
CA GLY A 77 -8.51 -11.73 -17.25
C GLY A 77 -8.87 -11.23 -18.64
N THR A 78 -8.57 -9.97 -18.90
CA THR A 78 -8.79 -9.33 -20.21
C THR A 78 -7.47 -9.22 -20.96
N ILE A 79 -7.39 -9.85 -22.13
CA ILE A 79 -6.20 -9.76 -22.97
C ILE A 79 -6.21 -8.44 -23.75
N GLN A 80 -5.06 -7.78 -23.81
CA GLN A 80 -4.79 -6.60 -24.61
C GLN A 80 -3.60 -6.89 -25.50
N LEU A 81 -3.86 -7.02 -26.81
CA LEU A 81 -2.82 -7.27 -27.81
C LEU A 81 -2.15 -5.95 -28.22
N PRO A 82 -0.85 -5.97 -28.54
CA PRO A 82 -0.22 -4.85 -29.23
C PRO A 82 -0.71 -4.72 -30.68
N PRO A 83 -0.45 -3.57 -31.35
CA PRO A 83 -0.82 -3.40 -32.74
C PRO A 83 -0.06 -4.39 -33.66
N HIS A 84 -0.63 -4.62 -34.84
CA HIS A 84 -0.04 -5.43 -35.92
C HIS A 84 0.19 -6.92 -35.57
N VAL A 85 -0.64 -7.51 -34.70
CA VAL A 85 -0.62 -8.94 -34.39
C VAL A 85 -1.58 -9.68 -35.32
N ALA A 86 -1.04 -10.59 -36.14
CA ALA A 86 -1.84 -11.48 -36.98
C ALA A 86 -2.35 -12.71 -36.22
N ARG A 87 -1.51 -13.29 -35.34
CA ARG A 87 -1.83 -14.46 -34.52
C ARG A 87 -1.10 -14.39 -33.20
N GLY A 88 -1.69 -14.95 -32.15
CA GLY A 88 -1.02 -15.12 -30.87
C GLY A 88 -1.53 -16.33 -30.10
N THR A 89 -0.69 -16.89 -29.23
CA THR A 89 -1.05 -17.97 -28.32
C THR A 89 -0.52 -17.70 -26.93
N ILE A 90 -1.24 -18.21 -25.92
CA ILE A 90 -0.71 -18.37 -24.56
C ILE A 90 -0.77 -19.84 -24.19
N GLU A 91 0.34 -20.36 -23.70
CA GLU A 91 0.50 -21.70 -23.15
C GLU A 91 0.72 -21.62 -21.64
N VAL A 92 0.08 -22.51 -20.89
CA VAL A 92 0.31 -22.68 -19.45
C VAL A 92 0.98 -24.02 -19.23
N ALA A 93 2.13 -24.03 -18.57
CA ALA A 93 2.86 -25.24 -18.20
C ALA A 93 3.04 -25.33 -16.68
N SER A 94 3.11 -26.56 -16.16
CA SER A 94 3.44 -26.89 -14.76
C SER A 94 4.64 -27.82 -14.78
N GLY A 95 5.84 -27.28 -14.51
CA GLY A 95 7.08 -27.98 -14.84
C GLY A 95 7.20 -28.18 -16.36
N ASP A 96 7.52 -29.41 -16.79
CA ASP A 96 7.66 -29.74 -18.22
C ASP A 96 6.33 -30.11 -18.91
N ARG A 97 5.21 -30.12 -18.15
CA ARG A 97 3.90 -30.52 -18.68
C ARG A 97 3.07 -29.30 -19.09
N LEU A 98 2.64 -29.28 -20.35
CA LEU A 98 1.61 -28.36 -20.84
C LEU A 98 0.26 -28.68 -20.17
N VAL A 99 -0.31 -27.69 -19.50
CA VAL A 99 -1.60 -27.76 -18.79
C VAL A 99 -2.73 -27.26 -19.70
N ASP A 100 -2.50 -26.13 -20.39
CA ASP A 100 -3.49 -25.52 -21.29
C ASP A 100 -2.80 -24.71 -22.39
N ARG A 101 -3.50 -24.51 -23.50
CA ARG A 101 -3.07 -23.65 -24.61
C ARG A 101 -4.31 -23.03 -25.28
N ILE A 102 -4.30 -21.71 -25.42
CA ILE A 102 -5.35 -20.99 -26.13
C ILE A 102 -4.78 -20.14 -27.28
N GLU A 103 -5.59 -19.93 -28.31
CA GLU A 103 -5.37 -18.88 -29.30
C GLU A 103 -5.91 -17.56 -28.77
N LEU A 104 -5.16 -16.48 -28.96
CA LEU A 104 -5.54 -15.16 -28.49
C LEU A 104 -6.56 -14.52 -29.45
N PRO A 105 -7.65 -13.94 -28.93
CA PRO A 105 -8.63 -13.23 -29.75
C PRO A 105 -7.99 -11.99 -30.38
N ILE A 106 -7.97 -11.94 -31.72
CA ILE A 106 -7.48 -10.78 -32.46
C ILE A 106 -8.55 -9.69 -32.46
N GLY A 107 -8.18 -8.46 -32.09
CA GLY A 107 -9.09 -7.30 -32.10
C GLY A 107 -9.17 -6.59 -30.74
N PRO A 108 -10.35 -6.09 -30.34
CA PRO A 108 -10.49 -5.31 -29.11
C PRO A 108 -10.20 -6.16 -27.85
N PRO A 109 -9.88 -5.51 -26.71
CA PRO A 109 -9.65 -6.21 -25.45
C PRO A 109 -10.77 -7.19 -25.13
N SER A 110 -10.41 -8.45 -24.90
CA SER A 110 -11.37 -9.56 -24.79
C SER A 110 -11.06 -10.45 -23.58
N PRO A 111 -12.07 -10.97 -22.88
CA PRO A 111 -11.84 -11.85 -21.75
C PRO A 111 -11.29 -13.21 -22.22
N ILE A 112 -10.36 -13.77 -21.45
CA ILE A 112 -9.83 -15.12 -21.64
C ILE A 112 -9.91 -15.93 -20.35
N ARG A 113 -9.87 -17.26 -20.47
CA ARG A 113 -9.73 -18.20 -19.36
C ARG A 113 -8.66 -19.22 -19.72
N LEU A 114 -7.67 -19.34 -18.85
CA LEU A 114 -6.62 -20.35 -18.91
C LEU A 114 -6.90 -21.37 -17.82
N SER A 115 -7.10 -22.63 -18.19
CA SER A 115 -7.29 -23.73 -17.24
C SER A 115 -6.00 -24.00 -16.48
N LEU A 116 -6.12 -24.20 -15.16
CA LEU A 116 -5.04 -24.71 -14.31
C LEU A 116 -5.32 -26.15 -13.88
N ALA A 117 -6.37 -26.77 -14.43
CA ALA A 117 -6.80 -28.10 -14.04
C ALA A 117 -5.68 -29.13 -14.27
N GLY A 118 -5.39 -29.88 -13.22
CA GLY A 118 -4.36 -30.91 -13.25
C GLY A 118 -2.94 -30.39 -13.04
N ALA A 119 -2.69 -29.08 -12.84
CA ALA A 119 -1.37 -28.57 -12.47
C ALA A 119 -0.83 -29.23 -11.19
N GLU A 120 0.49 -29.39 -11.09
CA GLU A 120 1.11 -30.12 -9.97
C GLU A 120 1.16 -29.25 -8.72
N VAL A 121 0.67 -29.79 -7.60
CA VAL A 121 0.80 -29.16 -6.28
C VAL A 121 2.05 -29.69 -5.59
N LYS A 122 2.98 -28.80 -5.26
CA LYS A 122 4.17 -29.09 -4.44
C LYS A 122 4.27 -28.07 -3.31
N ASN A 123 4.51 -28.55 -2.08
CA ASN A 123 4.67 -27.69 -0.90
C ASN A 123 3.52 -26.67 -0.72
N ASN A 124 2.27 -27.11 -0.90
CA ASN A 124 1.07 -26.26 -0.87
C ASN A 124 1.10 -25.07 -1.85
N ALA A 125 1.76 -25.23 -3.00
CA ALA A 125 1.73 -24.24 -4.07
C ALA A 125 1.68 -24.92 -5.45
N VAL A 126 1.17 -24.19 -6.43
CA VAL A 126 1.16 -24.54 -7.85
C VAL A 126 2.11 -23.59 -8.56
N ALA A 127 3.20 -24.13 -9.12
CA ALA A 127 4.15 -23.37 -9.91
C ALA A 127 3.82 -23.50 -11.41
N LEU A 128 3.66 -22.37 -12.08
CA LEU A 128 3.23 -22.28 -13.47
C LEU A 128 4.22 -21.45 -14.29
N THR A 129 4.37 -21.81 -15.56
CA THR A 129 5.05 -20.99 -16.58
C THR A 129 4.06 -20.68 -17.68
N LEU A 130 3.81 -19.39 -17.90
CA LEU A 130 2.98 -18.89 -19.00
C LEU A 130 3.89 -18.45 -20.14
N THR A 131 3.74 -19.05 -21.31
CA THR A 131 4.51 -18.67 -22.51
C THR A 131 3.58 -17.99 -23.51
N SER A 132 3.87 -16.74 -23.86
CA SER A 132 3.21 -16.06 -24.97
C SER A 132 3.99 -16.25 -26.27
N SER A 133 3.30 -16.30 -27.40
CA SER A 133 3.92 -16.26 -28.72
C SER A 133 3.04 -15.45 -29.66
N LEU A 134 3.61 -14.45 -30.32
CA LEU A 134 2.95 -13.51 -31.21
C LEU A 134 3.58 -13.55 -32.59
N LEU A 135 2.75 -13.49 -33.62
CA LEU A 135 3.15 -13.43 -35.02
C LEU A 135 2.62 -12.12 -35.64
N PRO A 136 3.48 -11.31 -36.29
CA PRO A 136 3.07 -10.02 -36.82
C PRO A 136 2.27 -10.15 -38.12
N ASP A 137 1.57 -9.08 -38.47
CA ASP A 137 0.94 -8.93 -39.78
C ASP A 137 1.97 -9.05 -40.92
N PRO A 138 1.63 -9.70 -42.05
CA PRO A 138 2.51 -9.74 -43.20
C PRO A 138 2.96 -8.34 -43.63
N GLY A 139 4.26 -8.17 -43.83
CA GLY A 139 4.86 -6.89 -44.22
C GLY A 139 5.12 -5.91 -43.09
N TRP A 140 4.71 -6.22 -41.85
CA TRP A 140 5.07 -5.44 -40.67
C TRP A 140 6.29 -6.02 -39.97
N CYS A 141 7.27 -5.14 -39.75
CA CYS A 141 8.47 -5.44 -39.00
C CYS A 141 8.33 -4.91 -37.59
N VAL A 142 7.61 -5.64 -36.74
CA VAL A 142 7.28 -5.09 -35.42
C VAL A 142 8.44 -5.34 -34.46
N THR A 143 9.28 -4.31 -34.30
CA THR A 143 10.43 -4.30 -33.39
C THR A 143 10.05 -3.77 -32.00
N ASP A 144 8.81 -3.30 -31.83
CA ASP A 144 8.37 -2.42 -30.74
C ASP A 144 7.34 -3.01 -29.76
N TRP A 145 7.00 -4.31 -29.86
CA TRP A 145 6.16 -4.98 -28.85
C TRP A 145 6.78 -5.02 -27.45
N TRP A 146 8.02 -4.54 -27.29
CA TRP A 146 8.62 -4.24 -26.00
C TRP A 146 8.07 -2.95 -25.37
N GLY A 147 7.75 -1.93 -26.17
CA GLY A 147 7.20 -0.65 -25.70
C GLY A 147 5.68 -0.67 -25.48
N ARG A 148 4.97 -1.57 -26.17
CA ARG A 148 3.57 -1.91 -25.91
C ARG A 148 3.46 -3.43 -25.84
N PRO A 149 3.64 -4.05 -24.66
CA PRO A 149 3.60 -5.51 -24.54
C PRO A 149 2.18 -6.05 -24.59
N LEU A 150 2.06 -7.34 -24.93
CA LEU A 150 0.84 -8.10 -24.65
C LEU A 150 0.57 -8.04 -23.14
N THR A 151 -0.66 -7.72 -22.75
CA THR A 151 -1.03 -7.56 -21.34
C THR A 151 -2.27 -8.37 -21.01
N LEU A 152 -2.22 -9.16 -19.93
CA LEU A 152 -3.40 -9.72 -19.28
C LEU A 152 -3.79 -8.79 -18.13
N ALA A 153 -4.75 -7.90 -18.41
CA ALA A 153 -5.29 -6.94 -17.47
C ALA A 153 -6.38 -7.57 -16.60
N ASP A 154 -6.61 -6.99 -15.41
CA ASP A 154 -7.63 -7.43 -14.46
C ASP A 154 -7.56 -8.95 -14.17
N ALA A 155 -6.34 -9.45 -14.03
CA ALA A 155 -6.08 -10.86 -13.88
C ALA A 155 -6.53 -11.36 -12.50
N ASN A 156 -7.27 -12.47 -12.49
CA ASN A 156 -7.77 -13.13 -11.29
C ASN A 156 -7.50 -14.63 -11.36
N VAL A 157 -7.11 -15.23 -10.24
CA VAL A 157 -7.03 -16.68 -10.08
C VAL A 157 -8.34 -17.17 -9.49
N VAL A 158 -8.98 -18.10 -10.16
CA VAL A 158 -10.19 -18.75 -9.68
C VAL A 158 -9.80 -19.89 -8.76
N TYR A 159 -10.30 -19.86 -7.53
CA TYR A 159 -10.16 -20.93 -6.54
C TYR A 159 -11.46 -21.69 -6.41
N SER A 160 -11.41 -23.02 -6.41
CA SER A 160 -12.59 -23.86 -6.17
C SER A 160 -12.46 -24.63 -4.87
N GLY A 161 -13.57 -24.84 -4.18
CA GLY A 161 -13.66 -25.62 -2.94
C GLY A 161 -14.44 -24.87 -1.87
N GLU A 162 -14.12 -25.15 -0.61
CA GLU A 162 -14.70 -24.49 0.55
C GLU A 162 -13.57 -24.11 1.52
N GLU A 163 -13.57 -22.86 2.02
CA GLU A 163 -12.54 -22.43 2.98
C GLU A 163 -12.61 -23.27 4.27
N ILE A 164 -11.51 -23.91 4.63
CA ILE A 164 -11.38 -24.62 5.91
C ILE A 164 -10.82 -23.67 6.97
N GLN A 165 -11.57 -23.53 8.07
CA GLN A 165 -11.15 -22.74 9.22
C GLN A 165 -10.02 -23.43 10.02
N PRO A 166 -9.11 -22.66 10.64
CA PRO A 166 -7.94 -23.21 11.31
C PRO A 166 -8.31 -23.98 12.59
N THR A 167 -7.68 -25.13 12.80
CA THR A 167 -7.81 -25.94 14.03
C THR A 167 -6.57 -25.87 14.93
N THR A 168 -5.47 -25.35 14.40
CA THR A 168 -4.19 -25.20 15.09
C THR A 168 -3.69 -23.76 15.03
N ILE A 169 -2.83 -23.35 15.97
CA ILE A 169 -2.19 -22.03 15.93
C ILE A 169 -1.33 -21.89 14.65
N ALA A 170 -0.67 -22.96 14.22
CA ALA A 170 0.13 -23.00 13.00
C ALA A 170 -0.66 -22.60 11.74
N ASP A 171 -1.93 -23.00 11.67
CA ASP A 171 -2.80 -22.75 10.53
C ASP A 171 -3.58 -21.42 10.62
N PHE A 172 -3.50 -20.72 11.75
CA PHE A 172 -4.33 -19.54 12.01
C PHE A 172 -4.10 -18.42 10.98
N LEU A 173 -2.84 -18.16 10.64
CA LEU A 173 -2.46 -17.17 9.64
C LEU A 173 -2.27 -17.84 8.26
N PRO A 174 -3.27 -17.79 7.36
CA PRO A 174 -3.22 -18.44 6.05
C PRO A 174 -2.18 -17.79 5.11
N PRO A 175 -1.81 -18.41 3.97
CA PRO A 175 -0.95 -17.77 2.98
C PRO A 175 -1.53 -16.46 2.40
N ILE A 176 -2.86 -16.35 2.35
CA ILE A 176 -3.58 -15.16 1.91
C ILE A 176 -4.55 -14.73 2.99
N LEU A 177 -4.42 -13.49 3.45
CA LEU A 177 -5.28 -12.91 4.48
C LEU A 177 -5.98 -11.68 3.88
N HIS A 178 -7.31 -11.72 3.80
CA HIS A 178 -8.06 -10.56 3.32
C HIS A 178 -8.28 -9.56 4.45
N LYS A 179 -8.62 -10.05 5.65
CA LYS A 179 -8.98 -9.20 6.77
C LYS A 179 -8.53 -9.76 8.11
N LEU A 180 -8.02 -8.90 8.98
CA LEU A 180 -7.83 -9.16 10.40
C LEU A 180 -8.77 -8.28 11.21
N THR A 181 -9.66 -8.90 11.98
CA THR A 181 -10.51 -8.19 12.94
C THR A 181 -9.99 -8.44 14.35
N MET A 182 -9.59 -7.38 15.03
CA MET A 182 -9.13 -7.42 16.42
C MET A 182 -10.21 -6.87 17.35
N TYR A 183 -10.51 -7.59 18.41
CA TYR A 183 -11.47 -7.19 19.43
C TYR A 183 -10.76 -6.72 20.68
N LEU A 184 -11.17 -5.54 21.14
CA LEU A 184 -10.71 -4.89 22.38
C LEU A 184 -11.90 -4.59 23.30
N PRO A 185 -11.70 -4.48 24.62
CA PRO A 185 -12.74 -3.96 25.50
C PRO A 185 -13.04 -2.49 25.19
N ALA A 186 -14.18 -1.99 25.67
CA ALA A 186 -14.59 -0.59 25.43
C ALA A 186 -13.62 0.46 26.02
N LYS A 187 -12.85 0.06 27.04
CA LYS A 187 -11.80 0.85 27.68
C LYS A 187 -10.51 0.02 27.68
N PRO A 188 -9.81 -0.07 26.53
CA PRO A 188 -8.59 -0.86 26.45
C PRO A 188 -7.52 -0.26 27.35
N THR A 189 -6.75 -1.11 28.00
CA THR A 189 -5.57 -0.68 28.74
C THR A 189 -4.46 -0.23 27.78
N GLU A 190 -3.40 0.37 28.32
CA GLU A 190 -2.19 0.67 27.54
C GLU A 190 -1.61 -0.61 26.91
N MET A 191 -1.65 -1.74 27.63
CA MET A 191 -1.10 -3.01 27.16
C MET A 191 -1.91 -3.60 26.01
N GLU A 192 -3.24 -3.60 26.13
CA GLU A 192 -4.14 -4.08 25.08
C GLU A 192 -4.03 -3.22 23.82
N SER A 193 -3.96 -1.89 24.00
CA SER A 193 -3.75 -0.93 22.90
C SER A 193 -2.40 -1.14 22.22
N ASN A 194 -1.33 -1.29 23.00
CA ASN A 194 0.01 -1.57 22.48
C ASN A 194 0.05 -2.88 21.67
N THR A 195 -0.64 -3.92 22.15
CA THR A 195 -0.72 -5.22 21.48
C THR A 195 -1.51 -5.13 20.18
N ALA A 196 -2.63 -4.41 20.16
CA ALA A 196 -3.36 -4.16 18.92
C ALA A 196 -2.47 -3.48 17.87
N MET A 197 -1.74 -2.42 18.24
CA MET A 197 -0.82 -1.72 17.34
C MET A 197 0.34 -2.61 16.88
N SER A 198 0.94 -3.38 17.79
CA SER A 198 2.06 -4.28 17.50
C SER A 198 1.65 -5.45 16.59
N LEU A 199 0.48 -6.05 16.86
CA LEU A 199 -0.06 -7.12 16.03
C LEU A 199 -0.40 -6.60 14.64
N SER A 200 -1.05 -5.44 14.55
CA SER A 200 -1.43 -4.84 13.26
C SER A 200 -0.23 -4.55 12.38
N THR A 201 0.79 -3.89 12.93
CA THR A 201 2.03 -3.58 12.19
C THR A 201 2.78 -4.84 11.78
N ALA A 202 2.84 -5.85 12.66
CA ALA A 202 3.47 -7.12 12.34
C ALA A 202 2.71 -7.92 11.25
N ILE A 203 1.38 -7.86 11.24
CA ILE A 203 0.56 -8.52 10.21
C ILE A 203 0.69 -7.83 8.86
N ILE A 204 0.62 -6.49 8.81
CA ILE A 204 0.84 -5.76 7.55
C ILE A 204 2.26 -6.03 7.01
N ALA A 205 3.29 -6.07 7.88
CA ALA A 205 4.65 -6.40 7.46
C ALA A 205 4.77 -7.85 6.96
N ARG A 206 4.09 -8.82 7.59
CA ARG A 206 4.11 -10.23 7.20
C ARG A 206 3.45 -10.46 5.84
N TYR A 207 2.33 -9.79 5.58
CA TYR A 207 1.59 -9.87 4.31
C TYR A 207 1.94 -8.71 3.38
N SER A 208 3.20 -8.24 3.42
CA SER A 208 3.65 -7.16 2.55
C SER A 208 3.39 -7.51 1.09
N GLY A 209 2.67 -6.64 0.38
CA GLY A 209 2.22 -6.87 -1.01
C GLY A 209 0.76 -7.32 -1.13
N GLN A 210 0.14 -7.80 -0.06
CA GLN A 210 -1.32 -8.07 -0.03
C GLN A 210 -2.08 -6.88 0.58
N PRO A 211 -3.28 -6.54 0.08
CA PRO A 211 -4.10 -5.45 0.59
C PRO A 211 -4.90 -5.87 1.84
N VAL A 212 -4.23 -6.42 2.86
CA VAL A 212 -4.90 -6.91 4.08
C VAL A 212 -5.64 -5.77 4.79
N VAL A 213 -6.93 -5.92 5.07
CA VAL A 213 -7.70 -4.96 5.87
C VAL A 213 -7.50 -5.26 7.36
N VAL A 214 -7.22 -4.24 8.17
CA VAL A 214 -7.18 -4.38 9.64
C VAL A 214 -8.32 -3.58 10.23
N GLU A 215 -9.16 -4.25 11.02
CA GLU A 215 -10.29 -3.64 11.71
C GLU A 215 -10.15 -3.85 13.21
N VAL A 216 -10.44 -2.80 13.99
CA VAL A 216 -10.50 -2.88 15.45
C VAL A 216 -11.94 -2.68 15.87
N ARG A 217 -12.52 -3.67 16.55
CA ARG A 217 -13.90 -3.66 17.03
C ARG A 217 -13.94 -3.76 18.54
N ARG A 218 -15.05 -3.30 19.11
CA ARG A 218 -15.33 -3.53 20.54
C ARG A 218 -15.84 -4.94 20.70
N VAL A 219 -15.37 -5.62 21.73
CA VAL A 219 -15.96 -6.89 22.13
C VAL A 219 -17.30 -6.64 22.84
N VAL A 220 -18.25 -7.56 22.68
CA VAL A 220 -19.52 -7.51 23.41
C VAL A 220 -19.22 -7.55 24.92
N PRO A 221 -19.76 -6.62 25.73
CA PRO A 221 -19.58 -6.63 27.17
C PRO A 221 -19.89 -8.01 27.78
N ASP A 222 -19.08 -8.40 28.76
CA ASP A 222 -19.24 -9.61 29.59
C ASP A 222 -19.07 -10.99 28.92
N THR A 223 -18.92 -11.06 27.60
CA THR A 223 -18.79 -12.36 26.90
C THR A 223 -17.45 -12.55 26.18
N GLN A 224 -16.77 -11.47 25.83
CA GLN A 224 -15.55 -11.50 25.00
C GLN A 224 -15.76 -12.23 23.65
N ILE A 225 -16.99 -12.27 23.14
CA ILE A 225 -17.37 -12.94 21.88
C ILE A 225 -17.36 -11.92 20.73
N PRO A 226 -16.79 -12.28 19.56
CA PRO A 226 -16.98 -11.52 18.33
C PRO A 226 -18.45 -11.26 18.00
N ASP A 227 -18.73 -10.12 17.38
CA ASP A 227 -20.11 -9.72 17.04
C ASP A 227 -20.58 -10.25 15.67
N HIS A 228 -19.72 -10.95 14.93
CA HIS A 228 -20.04 -11.59 13.66
C HIS A 228 -19.14 -12.79 13.39
N ASN A 229 -19.57 -13.66 12.47
CA ASN A 229 -18.76 -14.75 11.95
C ASN A 229 -17.69 -14.21 11.00
N PRO A 230 -16.49 -14.80 10.95
CA PRO A 230 -15.45 -14.38 10.01
C PRO A 230 -15.95 -14.54 8.57
N GLY A 231 -15.73 -13.52 7.74
CA GLY A 231 -15.89 -13.60 6.30
C GLY A 231 -14.80 -14.44 5.63
N PHE A 232 -14.84 -14.50 4.30
CA PHE A 232 -13.85 -15.21 3.50
C PHE A 232 -12.44 -14.67 3.73
N LEU A 233 -11.51 -15.55 4.09
CA LEU A 233 -10.12 -15.24 4.45
C LEU A 233 -10.00 -14.13 5.50
N GLU A 234 -10.97 -14.06 6.42
CA GLU A 234 -10.93 -13.22 7.60
C GLU A 234 -10.41 -14.00 8.81
N ARG A 235 -9.60 -13.35 9.65
CA ARG A 235 -9.20 -13.89 10.95
C ARG A 235 -9.59 -12.95 12.07
N GLN A 236 -10.12 -13.53 13.15
CA GLN A 236 -10.61 -12.78 14.31
C GLN A 236 -9.74 -13.06 15.53
N VAL A 237 -9.30 -12.01 16.20
CA VAL A 237 -8.46 -12.07 17.40
C VAL A 237 -9.11 -11.30 18.53
N VAL A 238 -9.25 -11.91 19.70
CA VAL A 238 -9.66 -11.22 20.93
C VAL A 238 -8.40 -11.00 21.77
N ILE A 239 -8.09 -9.73 22.04
CA ILE A 239 -6.94 -9.34 22.85
C ILE A 239 -7.44 -9.05 24.25
N GLY A 240 -6.76 -9.58 25.26
CA GLY A 240 -7.09 -9.28 26.65
C GLY A 240 -5.97 -9.59 27.61
N GLU A 241 -5.99 -8.93 28.77
CA GLU A 241 -5.06 -9.24 29.86
C GLU A 241 -5.47 -10.49 30.63
N SER A 242 -4.50 -11.35 30.95
CA SER A 242 -4.70 -12.53 31.78
C SER A 242 -3.38 -13.00 32.39
N ALA A 243 -3.44 -13.61 33.57
CA ALA A 243 -2.30 -14.34 34.14
C ALA A 243 -1.96 -15.62 33.35
N ASP A 244 -2.95 -16.20 32.65
CA ASP A 244 -2.74 -17.30 31.71
C ASP A 244 -2.37 -16.75 30.33
N ALA A 245 -1.07 -16.62 30.08
CA ALA A 245 -0.54 -16.09 28.84
C ALA A 245 -0.52 -17.16 27.73
N GLY A 246 -0.96 -16.77 26.54
CA GLY A 246 -0.87 -17.65 25.38
C GLY A 246 -1.74 -17.24 24.20
N LEU A 247 -1.59 -18.05 23.17
CA LEU A 247 -2.43 -18.13 21.99
C LEU A 247 -3.39 -19.30 22.18
N ARG A 248 -4.70 -19.08 22.08
CA ARG A 248 -5.72 -20.15 22.20
C ARG A 248 -6.79 -19.98 21.14
N LEU A 249 -6.99 -20.99 20.30
CA LEU A 249 -8.16 -21.07 19.42
C LEU A 249 -9.34 -21.56 20.23
N THR A 250 -10.41 -20.78 20.19
CA THR A 250 -11.64 -21.05 20.92
C THR A 250 -12.82 -21.03 19.96
N ASN A 251 -13.69 -22.03 20.06
CA ASN A 251 -14.93 -22.11 19.29
C ASN A 251 -16.07 -21.55 20.14
N ILE A 252 -16.08 -20.23 20.32
CA ILE A 252 -17.10 -19.51 21.11
C ILE A 252 -18.27 -19.06 20.22
N GLY A 253 -18.24 -19.44 18.93
CA GLY A 253 -19.27 -19.23 17.92
C GLY A 253 -19.16 -20.31 16.83
N PRO A 254 -19.74 -20.11 15.64
CA PRO A 254 -19.70 -21.09 14.56
C PRO A 254 -18.33 -21.20 13.87
N ALA A 255 -17.37 -20.34 14.21
CA ALA A 255 -16.00 -20.34 13.69
C ALA A 255 -14.97 -20.13 14.83
N PRO A 256 -13.72 -20.59 14.64
CA PRO A 256 -12.67 -20.43 15.62
C PRO A 256 -12.19 -18.98 15.74
N VAL A 257 -11.98 -18.53 16.96
CA VAL A 257 -11.47 -17.19 17.31
C VAL A 257 -10.19 -17.35 18.11
N LEU A 258 -9.16 -16.59 17.76
CA LEU A 258 -7.90 -16.61 18.49
C LEU A 258 -7.97 -15.67 19.70
N ARG A 259 -7.78 -16.21 20.90
CA ARG A 259 -7.52 -15.44 22.10
C ARG A 259 -6.02 -15.22 22.24
N LEU A 260 -5.63 -13.95 22.29
CA LEU A 260 -4.27 -13.50 22.56
C LEU A 260 -4.25 -12.88 23.96
N THR A 261 -3.71 -13.63 24.92
CA THR A 261 -3.73 -13.24 26.34
C THR A 261 -2.34 -13.22 26.96
N GLY A 262 -2.20 -12.45 28.03
CA GLY A 262 -0.97 -12.31 28.80
C GLY A 262 -0.94 -11.02 29.61
N ASP A 263 0.23 -10.71 30.15
CA ASP A 263 0.51 -9.51 30.94
C ASP A 263 1.57 -8.63 30.25
N ARG A 264 2.02 -7.58 30.94
CA ARG A 264 3.04 -6.64 30.43
C ARG A 264 4.32 -7.32 29.93
N LYS A 265 4.71 -8.46 30.51
CA LYS A 265 5.95 -9.17 30.17
C LYS A 265 5.74 -10.20 29.07
N THR A 266 4.58 -10.83 29.03
CA THR A 266 4.32 -12.03 28.22
C THR A 266 3.52 -11.76 26.94
N LEU A 267 2.64 -10.75 26.94
CA LEU A 267 1.80 -10.39 25.79
C LEU A 267 2.63 -9.99 24.54
N PRO A 268 3.76 -9.25 24.67
CA PRO A 268 4.65 -8.99 23.53
C PRO A 268 5.23 -10.27 22.92
N ASP A 269 5.51 -11.28 23.73
CA ASP A 269 6.10 -12.55 23.29
C ASP A 269 5.05 -13.41 22.57
N GLN A 270 3.80 -13.41 23.06
CA GLN A 270 2.70 -14.10 22.36
C GLN A 270 2.42 -13.48 20.98
N THR A 271 2.45 -12.15 20.90
CA THR A 271 2.31 -11.43 19.62
C THR A 271 3.42 -11.82 18.66
N ARG A 272 4.67 -11.86 19.13
CA ARG A 272 5.82 -12.27 18.30
C ARG A 272 5.75 -13.73 17.87
N LEU A 273 5.27 -14.62 18.73
CA LEU A 273 5.06 -16.03 18.37
C LEU A 273 4.18 -16.10 17.13
N LEU A 274 2.95 -15.57 17.24
CA LEU A 274 1.93 -15.59 16.20
C LEU A 274 2.44 -15.12 14.82
N THR A 275 3.26 -14.07 14.80
CA THR A 275 3.74 -13.47 13.53
C THR A 275 5.08 -14.03 13.04
N SER A 276 5.74 -14.89 13.83
CA SER A 276 7.01 -15.52 13.48
C SER A 276 6.86 -16.88 12.80
N ASP A 277 7.93 -17.35 12.15
CA ASP A 277 7.99 -18.71 11.61
C ASP A 277 7.89 -19.81 12.67
N LEU A 278 8.12 -19.49 13.96
CA LEU A 278 7.93 -20.45 15.05
C LEU A 278 6.47 -20.85 15.23
N THR A 279 5.52 -20.11 14.68
CA THR A 279 4.10 -20.53 14.66
C THR A 279 3.90 -21.84 13.91
N LYS A 280 4.76 -22.18 12.94
CA LYS A 280 4.67 -23.44 12.16
C LYS A 280 4.82 -24.71 13.01
N VAL A 281 5.41 -24.62 14.21
CA VAL A 281 5.52 -25.76 15.13
C VAL A 281 4.39 -25.83 16.16
N ALA A 282 3.49 -24.83 16.19
CA ALA A 282 2.35 -24.76 17.09
C ALA A 282 1.14 -25.54 16.55
N ILE A 283 1.31 -26.85 16.41
CA ILE A 283 0.36 -27.79 15.78
C ILE A 283 -0.87 -28.17 16.63
N SER A 284 -1.06 -27.49 17.77
CA SER A 284 -2.23 -27.63 18.66
C SER A 284 -3.12 -26.40 18.61
N SER A 285 -4.33 -26.49 19.18
CA SER A 285 -5.25 -25.36 19.32
C SER A 285 -4.76 -24.28 20.32
N GLY A 286 -3.66 -24.54 21.03
CA GLY A 286 -3.03 -23.58 21.92
C GLY A 286 -1.52 -23.63 21.85
N ALA A 287 -0.88 -22.49 22.07
CA ALA A 287 0.56 -22.37 22.22
C ALA A 287 0.90 -21.20 23.16
N THR A 288 2.05 -21.27 23.82
CA THR A 288 2.51 -20.21 24.71
C THR A 288 4.00 -19.99 24.48
N ALA A 289 4.38 -18.75 24.17
CA ALA A 289 5.77 -18.33 24.17
C ALA A 289 6.24 -18.09 25.60
N VAL A 290 7.33 -18.76 25.99
CA VAL A 290 7.96 -18.58 27.30
C VAL A 290 8.97 -17.42 27.25
N SER A 291 9.76 -17.36 26.18
CA SER A 291 10.68 -16.27 25.89
C SER A 291 11.02 -16.30 24.40
N LEU A 292 10.88 -15.16 23.73
CA LEU A 292 11.33 -15.00 22.36
C LEU A 292 12.36 -13.86 22.28
N PRO A 293 13.57 -14.09 21.74
CA PRO A 293 14.54 -13.01 21.62
C PRO A 293 13.98 -11.91 20.70
N SER A 294 14.13 -10.66 21.15
CA SER A 294 13.90 -9.49 20.30
C SER A 294 15.21 -9.16 19.61
N ALA A 295 15.39 -9.60 18.37
CA ALA A 295 16.57 -9.20 17.60
C ALA A 295 16.47 -7.69 17.28
N PRO A 296 17.42 -6.86 17.74
CA PRO A 296 17.55 -5.50 17.25
C PRO A 296 18.06 -5.60 15.81
N ARG A 297 17.24 -5.20 14.83
CA ARG A 297 17.75 -4.91 13.49
C ARG A 297 18.10 -3.43 13.47
N MET A 298 19.39 -3.14 13.47
CA MET A 298 19.87 -1.80 13.13
C MET A 298 19.78 -1.65 11.61
N ALA A 299 19.32 -0.49 11.15
CA ALA A 299 19.35 -0.18 9.74
C ALA A 299 20.81 -0.15 9.26
N PRO A 300 21.18 -0.92 8.24
CA PRO A 300 22.56 -1.01 7.82
C PRO A 300 23.00 0.26 7.07
N ASP A 301 24.30 0.52 7.05
CA ASP A 301 24.89 1.59 6.24
C ASP A 301 25.19 1.14 4.80
N SER A 302 25.11 -0.16 4.53
CA SER A 302 25.31 -0.79 3.24
C SER A 302 24.33 -1.95 3.06
N VAL A 303 23.76 -2.07 1.86
CA VAL A 303 22.76 -3.09 1.53
C VAL A 303 22.84 -3.42 0.04
N THR A 304 22.64 -4.68 -0.34
CA THR A 304 22.60 -5.10 -1.75
C THR A 304 21.21 -4.98 -2.37
N LEU A 305 21.11 -5.01 -3.71
CA LEU A 305 19.81 -5.08 -4.39
C LEU A 305 19.03 -6.36 -4.03
N SER A 306 19.72 -7.48 -3.81
CA SER A 306 19.10 -8.72 -3.33
C SER A 306 18.51 -8.57 -1.92
N GLU A 307 19.20 -7.88 -1.01
CA GLU A 307 18.70 -7.59 0.34
C GLU A 307 17.52 -6.61 0.34
N LEU A 308 17.46 -5.68 -0.63
CA LEU A 308 16.28 -4.84 -0.87
C LEU A 308 15.12 -5.60 -1.53
N GLY A 309 15.33 -6.86 -1.94
CA GLY A 309 14.33 -7.69 -2.59
C GLY A 309 14.06 -7.31 -4.06
N GLN A 310 15.04 -6.70 -4.74
CA GLN A 310 14.94 -6.41 -6.17
C GLN A 310 15.12 -7.71 -6.97
N THR A 311 14.18 -8.02 -7.86
CA THR A 311 14.18 -9.29 -8.62
C THR A 311 14.24 -9.10 -10.13
N GLN A 312 13.78 -7.96 -10.65
CA GLN A 312 13.78 -7.65 -12.08
C GLN A 312 15.01 -6.82 -12.46
N LEU A 313 16.17 -7.48 -12.46
CA LEU A 313 17.47 -6.83 -12.71
C LEU A 313 18.04 -7.13 -14.10
N SER A 314 17.23 -7.63 -15.03
CA SER A 314 17.66 -7.91 -16.40
C SER A 314 16.57 -7.54 -17.39
N SER A 315 16.98 -6.95 -18.51
CA SER A 315 16.09 -6.57 -19.60
C SER A 315 16.79 -6.83 -20.94
N THR A 316 16.01 -7.11 -21.97
CA THR A 316 16.50 -7.38 -23.32
C THR A 316 15.63 -6.62 -24.30
N SER A 317 16.23 -5.86 -25.21
CA SER A 317 15.48 -5.03 -26.15
C SER A 317 16.33 -4.70 -27.38
N ILE A 318 15.75 -4.03 -28.38
CA ILE A 318 16.44 -3.55 -29.58
C ILE A 318 16.56 -2.02 -29.49
N GLY A 319 17.76 -1.48 -29.75
CA GLY A 319 18.03 -0.04 -29.81
C GLY A 319 18.14 0.66 -28.45
N GLN A 320 17.22 0.38 -27.52
CA GLN A 320 17.28 0.88 -26.15
C GLN A 320 16.82 -0.21 -25.17
N VAL A 321 17.65 -0.49 -24.18
CA VAL A 321 17.34 -1.42 -23.09
C VAL A 321 17.48 -0.71 -21.75
N ARG A 322 16.51 -0.91 -20.86
CA ARG A 322 16.42 -0.24 -19.55
C ARG A 322 16.18 -1.26 -18.45
N VAL A 323 16.91 -1.10 -17.35
CA VAL A 323 16.68 -1.82 -16.09
C VAL A 323 16.45 -0.79 -15.00
N ASP A 324 15.36 -0.95 -14.25
CA ASP A 324 14.97 -0.08 -13.15
C ASP A 324 15.06 -0.85 -11.83
N PHE A 325 15.63 -0.22 -10.80
CA PHE A 325 15.64 -0.76 -9.44
C PHE A 325 15.46 0.35 -8.41
N GLY A 326 14.89 0.00 -7.26
CA GLY A 326 14.59 0.95 -6.20
C GLY A 326 15.67 1.04 -5.12
N ALA A 327 16.09 2.25 -4.79
CA ALA A 327 16.76 2.60 -3.55
C ALA A 327 15.71 3.13 -2.54
N ASP A 328 15.13 2.20 -1.78
CA ASP A 328 13.97 2.44 -0.93
C ASP A 328 14.38 2.67 0.53
N GLN A 329 14.22 3.91 1.02
CA GLN A 329 14.58 4.27 2.39
C GLN A 329 13.74 3.53 3.43
N SER A 330 12.50 3.15 3.08
CA SER A 330 11.61 2.37 3.92
C SER A 330 12.10 0.93 4.13
N ARG A 331 12.84 0.38 3.15
CA ARG A 331 13.48 -0.95 3.24
C ARG A 331 14.81 -0.91 3.97
N ILE A 332 15.58 0.17 3.79
CA ILE A 332 16.76 0.45 4.62
C ILE A 332 16.34 0.60 6.10
N GLY A 333 15.15 1.17 6.34
CA GLY A 333 14.55 1.28 7.68
C GLY A 333 15.00 2.52 8.45
N ARG A 334 15.57 3.53 7.77
CA ARG A 334 15.91 4.84 8.33
C ARG A 334 15.97 5.91 7.23
N PRO A 335 15.78 7.21 7.56
CA PRO A 335 16.13 8.29 6.65
C PRO A 335 17.60 8.23 6.25
N ALA A 336 17.87 8.42 4.97
CA ALA A 336 19.18 8.25 4.36
C ALA A 336 19.61 9.50 3.59
N ARG A 337 20.92 9.75 3.56
CA ARG A 337 21.58 10.76 2.73
C ARG A 337 22.90 10.21 2.19
N ASP A 338 23.46 10.94 1.25
CA ASP A 338 24.74 10.65 0.62
C ASP A 338 24.74 9.22 0.05
N LEU A 339 23.69 8.89 -0.71
CA LEU A 339 23.46 7.56 -1.24
C LEU A 339 24.43 7.28 -2.39
N ARG A 340 25.13 6.17 -2.31
CA ARG A 340 26.14 5.76 -3.30
C ARG A 340 25.92 4.33 -3.75
N VAL A 341 25.86 4.13 -5.06
CA VAL A 341 25.59 2.82 -5.68
C VAL A 341 26.86 2.32 -6.35
N ARG A 342 27.34 1.14 -5.97
CA ARG A 342 28.35 0.40 -6.72
C ARG A 342 27.64 -0.43 -7.76
N LEU A 343 27.34 0.18 -8.89
CA LEU A 343 26.64 -0.47 -9.97
C LEU A 343 27.51 -1.57 -10.57
N LEU A 344 27.06 -2.81 -10.40
CA LEU A 344 27.66 -4.01 -10.96
C LEU A 344 26.73 -4.56 -12.04
N GLY A 345 27.27 -5.05 -13.15
CA GLY A 345 26.43 -5.61 -14.20
C GLY A 345 27.16 -5.98 -15.47
N THR A 346 26.39 -6.41 -16.45
CA THR A 346 26.85 -6.78 -17.79
C THR A 346 25.90 -6.27 -18.86
N TYR A 347 26.40 -6.10 -20.06
CA TYR A 347 25.59 -5.78 -21.23
C TYR A 347 26.15 -6.50 -22.47
N THR A 348 25.31 -6.72 -23.47
CA THR A 348 25.74 -7.29 -24.76
C THR A 348 26.76 -6.37 -25.44
N PRO A 349 28.01 -6.80 -25.68
CA PRO A 349 28.97 -6.01 -26.42
C PRO A 349 28.46 -5.70 -27.83
N LEU A 350 28.63 -4.45 -28.27
CA LEU A 350 28.21 -4.03 -29.59
C LEU A 350 29.29 -4.39 -30.63
N PRO A 351 28.89 -4.77 -31.87
CA PRO A 351 29.83 -4.92 -32.97
C PRO A 351 30.44 -3.56 -33.35
N GLU A 352 31.61 -3.56 -33.98
CA GLU A 352 32.35 -2.33 -34.37
C GLU A 352 31.55 -1.39 -35.29
N THR A 353 30.52 -1.89 -35.95
CA THR A 353 29.62 -1.10 -36.81
C THR A 353 28.56 -0.30 -36.02
N MET A 354 28.55 -0.41 -34.69
CA MET A 354 27.56 0.23 -33.82
C MET A 354 28.24 0.93 -32.65
N SER A 355 27.58 1.95 -32.12
CA SER A 355 28.02 2.70 -30.95
C SER A 355 26.90 2.76 -29.93
N GLY A 356 27.24 2.85 -28.65
CA GLY A 356 26.26 2.92 -27.59
C GLY A 356 26.75 3.67 -26.37
N SER A 357 25.82 3.98 -25.48
CA SER A 357 26.10 4.66 -24.22
C SER A 357 25.19 4.13 -23.14
N ILE A 358 25.70 4.04 -21.93
CA ILE A 358 24.91 3.82 -20.72
C ILE A 358 24.64 5.17 -20.08
N MET A 359 23.39 5.39 -19.70
CA MET A 359 22.92 6.53 -18.94
C MET A 359 22.28 6.03 -17.64
N VAL A 360 22.58 6.69 -16.54
CA VAL A 360 22.00 6.44 -15.23
C VAL A 360 21.20 7.65 -14.78
N GLU A 361 19.96 7.40 -14.39
CA GLU A 361 19.03 8.41 -13.90
C GLU A 361 18.52 8.04 -12.51
N ALA A 362 18.25 9.05 -11.69
CA ALA A 362 17.52 8.93 -10.43
C ALA A 362 16.21 9.70 -10.54
N ASN A 363 15.08 9.04 -10.39
CA ASN A 363 13.74 9.62 -10.54
C ASN A 363 13.58 10.42 -11.86
N GLY A 364 14.19 9.92 -12.94
CA GLY A 364 14.17 10.55 -14.28
C GLY A 364 15.10 11.75 -14.46
N LYS A 365 15.98 12.04 -13.49
CA LYS A 365 17.03 13.06 -13.60
C LYS A 365 18.37 12.39 -13.90
N TYR A 366 19.11 12.93 -14.85
CA TYR A 366 20.45 12.45 -15.20
C TYR A 366 21.40 12.52 -13.99
N VAL A 367 22.09 11.41 -13.72
CA VAL A 367 23.11 11.30 -12.66
C VAL A 367 24.50 11.08 -13.24
N ASP A 368 24.64 10.10 -14.13
CA ASP A 368 25.93 9.73 -14.74
C ASP A 368 25.73 9.05 -16.11
N GLY A 369 26.80 8.92 -16.90
CA GLY A 369 26.78 8.16 -18.15
C GLY A 369 28.15 7.96 -18.79
N TRP A 370 28.30 6.89 -19.56
CA TRP A 370 29.56 6.54 -20.23
C TRP A 370 29.32 5.75 -21.52
N PRO A 371 30.28 5.76 -22.47
CA PRO A 371 30.18 4.94 -23.68
C PRO A 371 30.29 3.44 -23.34
N VAL A 372 29.61 2.59 -24.12
CA VAL A 372 29.80 1.13 -24.05
C VAL A 372 31.12 0.72 -24.70
N ASP A 373 31.68 -0.39 -24.25
CA ASP A 373 32.93 -0.98 -24.73
C ASP A 373 32.75 -2.46 -25.10
N SER A 374 33.82 -3.06 -25.62
CA SER A 374 33.83 -4.47 -26.03
C SER A 374 33.88 -5.45 -24.86
N GLY A 375 34.10 -4.97 -23.63
CA GLY A 375 34.20 -5.78 -22.43
C GLY A 375 32.84 -6.19 -21.87
N GLY A 376 31.78 -5.43 -22.14
CA GLY A 376 30.41 -5.81 -21.76
C GLY A 376 30.15 -5.86 -20.26
N ARG A 377 30.92 -5.12 -19.45
CA ARG A 377 30.85 -5.14 -17.98
C ARG A 377 30.66 -3.75 -17.39
N ILE A 378 30.03 -3.70 -16.22
CA ILE A 378 29.83 -2.51 -15.40
C ILE A 378 30.39 -2.80 -14.00
N ASP A 379 31.30 -1.94 -13.52
CA ASP A 379 31.69 -1.83 -12.11
C ASP A 379 32.04 -0.36 -11.86
N ARG A 380 31.06 0.41 -11.37
CA ARG A 380 31.20 1.86 -11.17
C ARG A 380 30.48 2.32 -9.92
N TRP A 381 31.10 3.27 -9.23
CA TRP A 381 30.44 4.01 -8.15
C TRP A 381 29.71 5.21 -8.71
N ILE A 382 28.46 5.39 -8.30
CA ILE A 382 27.58 6.48 -8.70
C ILE A 382 27.05 7.14 -7.44
N ASP A 383 27.20 8.45 -7.33
CA ASP A 383 26.71 9.25 -6.21
C ASP A 383 25.33 9.84 -6.56
N ILE A 384 24.30 9.51 -5.77
CA ILE A 384 22.95 10.03 -5.98
C ILE A 384 22.79 11.35 -5.21
N PRO A 385 22.47 12.48 -5.88
CA PRO A 385 22.30 13.75 -5.20
C PRO A 385 21.19 13.71 -4.14
N ASN A 386 21.43 14.29 -2.96
CA ASN A 386 20.44 14.35 -1.88
C ASN A 386 19.12 15.02 -2.29
N ALA A 387 19.16 15.95 -3.25
CA ALA A 387 17.98 16.64 -3.78
C ALA A 387 17.10 15.76 -4.68
N ASP A 388 17.62 14.62 -5.14
CA ASP A 388 16.91 13.67 -5.99
C ASP A 388 16.38 12.46 -5.18
N LEU A 389 16.76 12.37 -3.90
CA LEU A 389 16.25 11.38 -2.98
C LEU A 389 14.77 11.65 -2.68
N THR A 390 14.00 10.59 -2.76
CA THR A 390 12.61 10.51 -2.30
C THR A 390 12.48 9.33 -1.33
N ARG A 391 11.28 9.07 -0.81
CA ARG A 391 10.98 7.85 -0.05
C ARG A 391 11.37 6.59 -0.83
N PHE A 392 10.96 6.57 -2.11
CA PHE A 392 11.24 5.52 -3.09
C PHE A 392 12.02 6.12 -4.26
N THR A 393 13.35 6.03 -4.21
CA THR A 393 14.19 6.55 -5.29
C THR A 393 14.35 5.49 -6.36
N THR A 394 13.78 5.71 -7.55
CA THR A 394 13.98 4.80 -8.69
C THR A 394 15.28 5.16 -9.39
N ILE A 395 16.18 4.18 -9.50
CA ILE A 395 17.42 4.30 -10.26
C ILE A 395 17.25 3.50 -11.54
N SER A 396 17.61 4.14 -12.64
CA SER A 396 17.34 3.63 -13.97
C SER A 396 18.61 3.60 -14.79
N VAL A 397 18.98 2.41 -15.23
CA VAL A 397 20.17 2.20 -16.07
C VAL A 397 19.68 1.89 -17.47
N THR A 398 19.98 2.78 -18.41
CA THR A 398 19.55 2.68 -19.79
C THR A 398 20.76 2.57 -20.71
N MET A 399 20.83 1.51 -21.51
CA MET A 399 21.79 1.40 -22.61
C MET A 399 21.10 1.79 -23.92
N HIS A 400 21.64 2.79 -24.58
CA HIS A 400 21.25 3.21 -25.92
C HIS A 400 22.24 2.66 -26.94
N GLN A 401 21.72 2.32 -28.11
CA GLN A 401 22.47 1.82 -29.25
C GLN A 401 22.12 2.64 -30.48
N THR A 402 23.14 2.95 -31.27
CA THR A 402 23.05 3.72 -32.51
C THR A 402 23.89 3.04 -33.58
N GLY A 403 23.42 3.03 -34.82
CA GLY A 403 24.08 2.37 -35.95
C GLY A 403 23.09 1.72 -36.92
N LEU A 404 23.58 1.28 -38.08
CA LEU A 404 22.75 0.64 -39.09
C LEU A 404 22.28 -0.74 -38.61
N THR A 405 20.97 -0.92 -38.46
CA THR A 405 20.38 -2.25 -38.26
C THR A 405 20.22 -2.95 -39.61
N GLN A 406 20.44 -4.27 -39.65
CA GLN A 406 20.50 -5.08 -40.89
C GLN A 406 19.11 -5.32 -41.52
N GLY A 407 18.15 -4.42 -41.30
CA GLY A 407 16.75 -4.60 -41.69
C GLY A 407 15.93 -5.39 -40.67
N CYS A 408 14.63 -5.49 -40.95
CA CYS A 408 13.64 -6.08 -40.08
C CYS A 408 13.91 -7.55 -39.72
N GLY A 409 13.85 -7.89 -38.43
CA GLY A 409 14.01 -9.28 -37.96
C GLY A 409 15.46 -9.80 -38.01
N LEU A 410 16.41 -8.98 -38.49
CA LEU A 410 17.85 -9.24 -38.46
C LEU A 410 18.56 -8.44 -37.36
N GLU A 411 17.81 -7.60 -36.65
CA GLU A 411 18.23 -6.91 -35.44
C GLU A 411 18.51 -7.90 -34.32
N ARG A 412 19.69 -7.76 -33.72
CA ARG A 412 20.07 -8.57 -32.57
C ARG A 412 19.66 -7.82 -31.31
N PRO A 413 18.82 -8.39 -30.45
CA PRO A 413 18.50 -7.77 -29.18
C PRO A 413 19.78 -7.67 -28.33
N VAL A 414 19.87 -6.61 -27.55
CA VAL A 414 20.90 -6.41 -26.55
C VAL A 414 20.28 -6.62 -25.17
N THR A 415 21.01 -7.31 -24.32
CA THR A 415 20.65 -7.56 -22.93
C THR A 415 21.46 -6.63 -22.04
N LEU A 416 20.81 -6.04 -21.04
CA LEU A 416 21.42 -5.34 -19.92
C LEU A 416 21.02 -6.08 -18.64
N THR A 417 21.99 -6.45 -17.83
CA THR A 417 21.79 -7.13 -16.55
C THR A 417 22.55 -6.40 -15.46
N ILE A 418 21.85 -6.04 -14.39
CA ILE A 418 22.41 -5.51 -13.16
C ILE A 418 22.59 -6.66 -12.18
N ASP A 419 23.75 -6.71 -11.55
CA ASP A 419 24.07 -7.76 -10.59
C ASP A 419 23.28 -7.53 -9.28
N PRO A 420 22.58 -8.54 -8.74
CA PRO A 420 21.92 -8.44 -7.44
C PRO A 420 22.85 -8.07 -6.27
N ASP A 421 24.17 -8.29 -6.41
CA ASP A 421 25.18 -7.90 -5.43
C ASP A 421 25.62 -6.43 -5.56
N THR A 422 25.00 -5.66 -6.47
CA THR A 422 25.14 -4.20 -6.54
C THR A 422 24.86 -3.59 -5.16
N GLU A 423 25.86 -2.92 -4.61
CA GLU A 423 25.86 -2.40 -3.24
C GLU A 423 25.33 -0.96 -3.22
N ILE A 424 24.42 -0.65 -2.30
CA ILE A 424 23.96 0.69 -1.98
C ILE A 424 24.43 1.06 -0.58
N THR A 425 25.25 2.10 -0.49
CA THR A 425 25.71 2.66 0.77
C THR A 425 25.04 3.99 1.06
N SER A 426 24.78 4.30 2.34
CA SER A 426 24.17 5.57 2.75
C SER A 426 24.51 5.93 4.19
N LYS A 427 24.37 7.21 4.54
CA LYS A 427 24.47 7.71 5.93
C LYS A 427 23.10 8.06 6.49
N ALA A 428 22.97 8.05 7.82
CA ALA A 428 21.75 8.52 8.46
C ALA A 428 21.51 10.03 8.18
N ALA A 429 20.26 10.37 7.84
CA ALA A 429 19.82 11.75 7.63
C ALA A 429 19.09 12.26 8.88
N LEU A 430 19.68 13.27 9.54
CA LEU A 430 19.14 13.96 10.71
C LEU A 430 19.36 15.47 10.50
N PRO A 431 18.35 16.25 10.06
CA PRO A 431 16.96 15.86 9.77
C PRO A 431 16.81 14.95 8.53
N PRO A 432 15.64 14.30 8.34
CA PRO A 432 15.34 13.47 7.18
C PRO A 432 15.41 14.23 5.85
N ILE A 433 15.82 13.54 4.79
CA ILE A 433 15.85 14.06 3.41
C ILE A 433 15.17 13.03 2.49
N PRO A 434 14.04 13.36 1.85
CA PRO A 434 13.21 14.55 2.09
C PRO A 434 12.55 14.52 3.48
N GLY A 435 12.09 15.70 3.95
CA GLY A 435 11.33 15.82 5.20
C GLY A 435 9.85 15.44 5.04
N GLY A 436 9.01 15.87 5.98
CA GLY A 436 7.56 15.73 5.84
C GLY A 436 7.08 14.27 5.84
N PHE A 437 6.01 13.99 5.08
CA PHE A 437 5.45 12.66 4.92
C PHE A 437 6.37 11.77 4.09
N ASP A 438 7.18 12.36 3.20
CA ASP A 438 8.16 11.63 2.41
C ASP A 438 9.27 10.98 3.27
N ALA A 439 9.45 11.47 4.50
CA ALA A 439 10.29 10.83 5.52
C ALA A 439 9.65 9.60 6.20
N LEU A 440 8.39 9.26 5.91
CA LEU A 440 7.65 8.17 6.55
C LEU A 440 7.51 6.96 5.62
N PRO A 441 7.57 5.72 6.14
CA PRO A 441 7.60 5.36 7.55
C PRO A 441 9.01 5.35 8.15
N GLN A 442 10.07 5.50 7.35
CA GLN A 442 11.46 5.31 7.78
C GLN A 442 11.86 6.20 8.95
N GLY A 443 11.32 7.41 9.06
CA GLY A 443 11.55 8.32 10.18
C GLY A 443 10.94 7.88 11.52
N LEU A 444 10.01 6.92 11.51
CA LEU A 444 9.42 6.29 12.70
C LEU A 444 9.97 4.88 12.96
N GLN A 445 10.82 4.36 12.08
CA GLN A 445 11.33 3.00 12.16
C GLN A 445 12.66 2.90 12.93
N PRO A 446 12.94 1.74 13.54
CA PRO A 446 12.03 0.61 13.73
C PRO A 446 11.13 0.76 14.97
N ARG A 447 11.37 1.75 15.85
CA ARG A 447 10.62 1.95 17.11
C ARG A 447 9.95 3.32 17.11
N VAL A 448 8.67 3.35 17.47
CA VAL A 448 7.88 4.57 17.57
C VAL A 448 7.14 4.61 18.90
N GLN A 449 7.28 5.71 19.64
CA GLN A 449 6.48 5.95 20.84
C GLN A 449 5.09 6.43 20.44
N VAL A 450 4.05 5.87 21.03
CA VAL A 450 2.66 6.28 20.76
C VAL A 450 2.09 6.91 22.02
N GLY A 451 1.77 8.19 21.94
CA GLY A 451 1.12 8.94 23.02
C GLY A 451 -0.32 9.28 22.64
N MET A 452 -1.29 8.86 23.45
CA MET A 452 -2.71 9.20 23.26
C MET A 452 -3.15 10.18 24.34
N LYS A 453 -3.72 11.32 23.93
CA LYS A 453 -4.13 12.39 24.85
C LYS A 453 -5.31 11.96 25.72
N ASP A 454 -6.27 11.27 25.11
CA ASP A 454 -7.42 10.69 25.78
C ASP A 454 -7.41 9.16 25.57
N PRO A 455 -6.55 8.42 26.31
CA PRO A 455 -6.40 6.97 26.12
C PRO A 455 -7.74 6.23 26.20
N GLY A 456 -8.01 5.42 25.19
CA GLY A 456 -9.25 4.66 25.08
C GLY A 456 -9.48 4.15 23.67
N PHE A 457 -10.62 3.49 23.45
CA PHE A 457 -10.90 2.78 22.19
C PHE A 457 -10.75 3.65 20.94
N GLY A 458 -11.25 4.89 20.97
CA GLY A 458 -11.20 5.80 19.81
C GLY A 458 -9.76 6.15 19.41
N ASP A 459 -8.92 6.55 20.36
CA ASP A 459 -7.53 6.89 20.08
C ASP A 459 -6.69 5.66 19.71
N THR A 460 -7.01 4.49 20.26
CA THR A 460 -6.39 3.22 19.85
C THR A 460 -6.72 2.89 18.38
N VAL A 461 -7.98 3.05 17.96
CA VAL A 461 -8.38 2.85 16.55
C VAL A 461 -7.61 3.81 15.63
N ARG A 462 -7.56 5.11 15.95
CA ARG A 462 -6.83 6.11 15.17
C ARG A 462 -5.35 5.76 15.02
N ALA A 463 -4.71 5.38 16.13
CA ALA A 463 -3.31 4.96 16.13
C ALA A 463 -3.09 3.70 15.28
N VAL A 464 -3.97 2.68 15.38
CA VAL A 464 -3.89 1.48 14.53
C VAL A 464 -4.07 1.84 13.05
N THR A 465 -5.03 2.69 12.70
CA THR A 465 -5.23 3.15 11.31
C THR A 465 -3.99 3.85 10.75
N ILE A 466 -3.39 4.76 11.53
CA ILE A 466 -2.17 5.47 11.09
C ILE A 466 -0.99 4.52 10.96
N LEU A 467 -0.75 3.67 11.98
CA LEU A 467 0.38 2.76 11.97
C LEU A 467 0.26 1.69 10.88
N THR A 468 -0.94 1.17 10.61
CA THR A 468 -1.14 0.21 9.52
C THR A 468 -0.97 0.87 8.16
N GLY A 469 -1.53 2.06 7.96
CA GLY A 469 -1.34 2.86 6.76
C GLY A 469 0.14 3.12 6.46
N LEU A 470 0.88 3.57 7.47
CA LEU A 470 2.33 3.79 7.35
C LEU A 470 3.11 2.49 7.20
N GLN A 471 2.70 1.39 7.84
CA GLN A 471 3.37 0.09 7.72
C GLN A 471 3.28 -0.47 6.31
N ARG A 472 2.20 -0.21 5.55
CA ARG A 472 2.07 -0.69 4.16
C ARG A 472 3.15 -0.15 3.24
N LEU A 473 3.76 0.96 3.63
CA LEU A 473 4.82 1.64 2.89
C LEU A 473 6.20 1.03 3.17
N SER A 474 6.31 0.00 4.01
CA SER A 474 7.58 -0.66 4.34
C SER A 474 7.42 -2.13 4.68
N VAL A 475 8.41 -2.94 4.30
CA VAL A 475 8.55 -4.34 4.73
C VAL A 475 9.22 -4.48 6.10
N VAL A 476 9.82 -3.40 6.62
CA VAL A 476 10.42 -3.38 7.96
C VAL A 476 9.31 -3.12 8.99
N PRO A 477 9.06 -4.04 9.93
CA PRO A 477 7.99 -3.86 10.90
C PRO A 477 8.33 -2.73 11.88
N MET A 478 7.43 -1.74 11.97
CA MET A 478 7.39 -0.78 13.05
C MET A 478 7.07 -1.49 14.36
N ARG A 479 7.68 -1.01 15.45
CA ARG A 479 7.50 -1.52 16.80
C ARG A 479 6.92 -0.39 17.64
N PRO A 480 5.59 -0.24 17.65
CA PRO A 480 4.94 0.78 18.46
C PRO A 480 5.12 0.45 19.95
N GLU A 481 5.32 1.50 20.74
CA GLU A 481 5.40 1.44 22.20
C GLU A 481 4.48 2.51 22.77
N VAL A 482 3.36 2.09 23.36
CA VAL A 482 2.44 3.02 24.04
C VAL A 482 3.10 3.56 25.30
N VAL A 483 3.16 4.89 25.41
CA VAL A 483 3.69 5.61 26.56
C VAL A 483 2.75 6.77 26.92
N PRO A 484 2.84 7.34 28.13
CA PRO A 484 2.05 8.53 28.48
C PRO A 484 2.26 9.67 27.47
N PHE A 485 1.19 10.40 27.14
CA PHE A 485 1.20 11.44 26.09
C PHE A 485 2.34 12.45 26.24
N ASP A 486 2.52 13.00 27.44
CA ASP A 486 3.57 14.00 27.70
C ASP A 486 4.98 13.40 27.50
N ARG A 487 5.16 12.11 27.84
CA ARG A 487 6.43 11.41 27.62
C ARG A 487 6.70 11.19 26.12
N ALA A 488 5.69 10.85 25.34
CA ALA A 488 5.83 10.76 23.88
C ALA A 488 6.11 12.15 23.26
N ALA A 489 5.52 13.21 23.81
CA ALA A 489 5.69 14.58 23.33
C ALA A 489 7.07 15.19 23.70
N SER A 490 7.63 14.87 24.86
CA SER A 490 8.93 15.39 25.31
C SER A 490 10.10 14.42 25.10
N GLY A 491 9.83 13.18 24.66
CA GLY A 491 10.84 12.14 24.49
C GLY A 491 11.83 12.42 23.35
N GLY A 492 12.98 11.71 23.37
CA GLY A 492 14.02 11.84 22.33
C GLY A 492 13.89 10.87 21.15
N GLY A 493 12.96 9.91 21.21
CA GLY A 493 12.72 8.94 20.13
C GLY A 493 11.54 9.33 19.24
N PRO A 494 11.44 8.83 18.00
CA PRO A 494 10.32 9.11 17.11
C PRO A 494 8.97 8.85 17.76
N ALA A 495 7.95 9.66 17.47
CA ALA A 495 6.63 9.49 18.08
C ALA A 495 5.44 9.72 17.13
N LEU A 496 4.35 9.03 17.45
CA LEU A 496 3.00 9.30 17.00
C LEU A 496 2.20 9.85 18.18
N LEU A 497 1.68 11.06 18.03
CA LEU A 497 0.82 11.72 19.02
C LEU A 497 -0.61 11.74 18.51
N ILE A 498 -1.53 11.14 19.26
CA ILE A 498 -2.97 11.23 19.01
C ILE A 498 -3.54 12.26 19.99
N ALA A 499 -3.95 13.40 19.44
CA ALA A 499 -4.53 14.53 20.16
C ALA A 499 -5.86 14.89 19.48
N ALA A 500 -6.76 13.90 19.37
CA ALA A 500 -7.99 14.01 18.59
C ALA A 500 -8.95 15.08 19.13
N SER A 501 -8.87 15.40 20.41
CA SER A 501 -9.58 16.50 21.09
C SER A 501 -8.81 17.84 21.09
N GLY A 502 -7.64 17.89 20.45
CA GLY A 502 -6.73 19.03 20.47
C GLY A 502 -5.70 18.96 21.60
N GLY A 503 -5.13 20.10 21.98
CA GLY A 503 -4.19 20.18 23.11
C GLY A 503 -2.79 19.63 22.84
N VAL A 504 -2.32 19.77 21.59
CA VAL A 504 -0.92 19.51 21.23
C VAL A 504 -0.02 20.50 21.99
N PRO A 505 1.05 20.05 22.68
CA PRO A 505 1.93 20.96 23.42
C PRO A 505 2.63 21.94 22.48
N SER A 506 2.76 23.20 22.91
CA SER A 506 3.40 24.26 22.11
C SER A 506 4.89 24.05 21.81
N SER A 507 5.52 23.07 22.49
CA SER A 507 6.86 22.56 22.18
C SER A 507 6.93 21.75 20.88
N ILE A 508 5.80 21.22 20.41
CA ILE A 508 5.67 20.57 19.11
C ILE A 508 5.16 21.60 18.11
N LYS A 509 6.06 22.14 17.29
CA LYS A 509 5.70 23.09 16.23
C LYS A 509 5.11 22.36 15.05
N LEU A 510 3.80 22.53 14.85
CA LEU A 510 3.08 21.94 13.73
C LEU A 510 3.24 22.81 12.47
N PRO A 511 3.33 22.19 11.29
CA PRO A 511 3.25 22.89 10.00
C PRO A 511 2.02 23.80 9.89
N LEU A 512 0.88 23.31 10.39
CA LEU A 512 -0.40 24.00 10.49
C LEU A 512 -0.81 24.08 11.96
N ASP A 513 -0.75 25.28 12.52
CA ASP A 513 -1.09 25.55 13.93
C ASP A 513 -2.28 26.53 14.02
N PRO A 514 -3.45 26.09 14.53
CA PRO A 514 -4.58 26.97 14.75
C PRO A 514 -4.43 27.75 16.07
N GLU A 515 -4.06 29.02 15.98
CA GLU A 515 -4.00 29.93 17.13
C GLU A 515 -5.03 31.06 16.98
N ASN A 516 -6.01 31.15 17.88
CA ASN A 516 -6.95 32.29 18.00
C ASN A 516 -7.56 32.78 16.65
N ASP A 517 -8.18 31.85 15.90
CA ASP A 517 -8.76 32.08 14.56
C ASP A 517 -7.74 32.41 13.43
N GLU A 518 -6.45 32.33 13.73
CA GLU A 518 -5.38 32.44 12.75
C GLU A 518 -4.77 31.06 12.51
N LEU A 519 -4.61 30.71 11.24
CA LEU A 519 -3.81 29.55 10.85
C LEU A 519 -2.38 30.03 10.61
N THR A 520 -1.48 29.61 11.50
CA THR A 520 -0.06 29.86 11.32
C THR A 520 0.53 28.73 10.49
N VAL A 521 1.10 29.09 9.34
CA VAL A 521 1.88 28.21 8.48
C VAL A 521 3.35 28.41 8.82
N THR A 522 4.02 27.33 9.19
CA THR A 522 5.45 27.35 9.49
C THR A 522 6.19 26.37 8.59
N GLU A 523 7.32 26.80 8.02
CA GLU A 523 8.27 25.90 7.35
C GLU A 523 8.66 24.76 8.30
N THR A 524 8.66 23.53 7.77
CA THR A 524 9.17 22.38 8.52
C THR A 524 10.69 22.29 8.31
N GLY A 525 11.48 22.95 9.17
CA GLY A 525 12.94 23.01 9.00
C GLY A 525 13.66 24.00 9.91
N THR A 526 14.96 24.17 9.72
CA THR A 526 15.81 25.05 10.55
C THR A 526 15.67 26.54 10.22
N GLY A 527 14.97 26.90 9.14
CA GLY A 527 14.82 28.29 8.65
C GLY A 527 13.68 29.08 9.29
N GLY A 528 12.60 28.42 9.71
CA GLY A 528 11.56 28.99 10.58
C GLY A 528 10.76 30.15 9.99
N GLU A 529 10.72 30.32 8.67
CA GLU A 529 9.84 31.30 8.05
C GLU A 529 8.37 31.01 8.37
N LYS A 530 7.60 32.10 8.60
CA LYS A 530 6.21 32.03 9.00
C LYS A 530 5.34 32.87 8.08
N ALA A 531 4.24 32.28 7.64
CA ALA A 531 3.11 33.01 7.08
C ALA A 531 1.92 32.85 8.01
N VAL A 532 1.22 33.94 8.27
CA VAL A 532 -0.02 33.93 9.04
C VAL A 532 -1.17 34.14 8.07
N VAL A 533 -2.09 33.18 8.03
CA VAL A 533 -3.33 33.27 7.27
C VAL A 533 -4.47 33.39 8.27
N ARG A 534 -5.17 34.53 8.28
CA ARG A 534 -6.42 34.64 9.04
C ARG A 534 -7.49 33.81 8.35
N ILE A 535 -8.03 32.84 9.06
CA ILE A 535 -9.20 32.09 8.62
C ILE A 535 -10.41 32.68 9.35
N ASP A 536 -11.57 32.68 8.70
CA ASP A 536 -12.80 33.13 9.35
C ASP A 536 -13.06 32.23 10.59
N PRO A 537 -13.28 32.80 11.80
CA PRO A 537 -13.56 32.02 13.00
C PRO A 537 -14.78 31.14 12.74
N THR A 538 -14.64 29.81 12.76
CA THR A 538 -15.71 28.79 12.90
C THR A 538 -15.39 27.45 12.22
N VAL A 539 -14.41 27.39 11.33
CA VAL A 539 -14.17 26.14 10.58
C VAL A 539 -13.34 25.16 11.41
N ALA A 540 -14.03 24.22 12.05
CA ALA A 540 -13.37 23.09 12.68
C ALA A 540 -12.68 22.20 11.63
N PHE A 541 -11.49 21.71 11.97
CA PHE A 541 -10.74 20.79 11.10
C PHE A 541 -10.02 19.71 11.89
N GLY A 542 -9.74 18.61 11.19
CA GLY A 542 -8.87 17.54 11.62
C GLY A 542 -7.64 17.51 10.74
N SER A 543 -6.50 17.09 11.28
CA SER A 543 -5.25 17.01 10.53
C SER A 543 -4.38 15.86 10.97
N LEU A 544 -3.70 15.26 10.00
CA LEU A 544 -2.53 14.43 10.19
C LEU A 544 -1.33 15.26 9.73
N GLN A 545 -0.35 15.47 10.60
CA GLN A 545 0.81 16.30 10.30
C GLN A 545 2.08 15.61 10.74
N THR A 546 3.20 16.02 10.16
CA THR A 546 4.52 15.52 10.52
C THR A 546 5.48 16.69 10.65
N THR A 547 6.34 16.63 11.67
CA THR A 547 7.28 17.68 12.00
C THR A 547 8.59 17.10 12.50
N TRP A 548 9.66 17.86 12.34
CA TRP A 548 10.95 17.58 12.96
C TRP A 548 11.07 18.43 14.23
N SER A 549 10.87 17.82 15.40
CA SER A 549 10.90 18.53 16.68
C SER A 549 11.77 17.78 17.69
N GLY A 550 12.66 18.49 18.39
CA GLY A 550 13.54 17.89 19.39
C GLY A 550 14.55 16.89 18.81
N GLY A 551 14.94 17.04 17.54
CA GLY A 551 15.91 16.15 16.88
C GLY A 551 15.34 14.80 16.45
N ARG A 552 14.02 14.72 16.26
CA ARG A 552 13.30 13.50 15.90
C ARG A 552 12.07 13.80 15.03
N THR A 553 11.59 12.78 14.33
CA THR A 553 10.33 12.83 13.59
C THR A 553 9.15 12.64 14.54
N VAL A 554 8.16 13.52 14.46
CA VAL A 554 6.92 13.43 15.22
C VAL A 554 5.75 13.52 14.25
N VAL A 555 4.91 12.49 14.24
CA VAL A 555 3.61 12.50 13.55
C VAL A 555 2.53 12.87 14.56
N VAL A 556 1.68 13.82 14.20
CA VAL A 556 0.62 14.34 15.06
C VAL A 556 -0.71 14.22 14.34
N ALA A 557 -1.62 13.46 14.93
CA ALA A 557 -3.01 13.37 14.51
C ALA A 557 -3.85 14.20 15.49
N SER A 558 -4.36 15.33 15.05
CA SER A 558 -5.08 16.27 15.93
C SER A 558 -6.28 16.92 15.24
N SER A 559 -7.05 17.68 16.01
CA SER A 559 -8.16 18.48 15.52
C SER A 559 -8.35 19.72 16.37
N THR A 560 -9.15 20.67 15.89
CA THR A 560 -9.62 21.82 16.67
C THR A 560 -10.80 21.43 17.57
N ASN A 561 -10.59 20.47 18.48
CA ASN A 561 -11.61 19.89 19.36
C ASN A 561 -12.81 19.28 18.61
N ALA A 562 -12.57 18.69 17.44
CA ALA A 562 -13.57 18.11 16.57
C ALA A 562 -13.06 16.79 15.97
N ALA A 563 -12.94 15.76 16.82
CA ALA A 563 -12.35 14.47 16.48
C ALA A 563 -12.95 13.81 15.22
N GLY A 564 -14.24 14.04 14.93
CA GLY A 564 -14.89 13.52 13.72
C GLY A 564 -14.27 14.02 12.41
N HIS A 565 -13.65 15.20 12.38
CA HIS A 565 -12.91 15.66 11.20
C HIS A 565 -11.61 14.88 10.99
N LEU A 566 -10.91 14.53 12.08
CA LEU A 566 -9.74 13.66 12.02
C LEU A 566 -10.15 12.26 11.55
N ASP A 567 -11.24 11.72 12.10
CA ASP A 567 -11.77 10.41 11.70
C ASP A 567 -12.10 10.38 10.20
N ARG A 568 -12.76 11.43 9.66
CA ARG A 568 -13.00 11.54 8.21
C ARG A 568 -11.72 11.56 7.38
N ALA A 569 -10.66 12.24 7.84
CA ALA A 569 -9.38 12.25 7.14
C ALA A 569 -8.75 10.85 7.10
N LEU A 570 -8.80 10.12 8.22
CA LEU A 570 -8.28 8.76 8.34
C LEU A 570 -9.11 7.74 7.55
N ASP A 571 -10.44 7.87 7.56
CA ASP A 571 -11.36 7.05 6.78
C ASP A 571 -11.15 7.26 5.28
N TRP A 572 -10.94 8.51 4.86
CA TRP A 572 -10.59 8.82 3.48
C TRP A 572 -9.27 8.17 3.07
N LEU A 573 -8.24 8.19 3.92
CA LEU A 573 -6.99 7.47 3.65
C LEU A 573 -7.18 5.95 3.58
N ASN A 574 -8.08 5.39 4.40
CA ASN A 574 -8.29 3.94 4.49
C ASN A 574 -9.27 3.39 3.44
N ALA A 575 -10.09 4.26 2.82
CA ALA A 575 -11.02 3.88 1.76
C ALA A 575 -10.31 3.46 0.46
N ASP A 576 -9.09 3.93 0.23
CA ASP A 576 -8.24 3.53 -0.89
C ASP A 576 -6.78 3.50 -0.41
N LEU A 577 -6.22 2.28 -0.33
CA LEU A 577 -4.89 2.05 0.20
C LEU A 577 -3.79 2.74 -0.62
N ASP A 578 -4.03 3.06 -1.89
CA ASP A 578 -3.08 3.79 -2.74
C ASP A 578 -2.91 5.24 -2.25
N ARG A 579 -3.86 5.81 -1.48
CA ARG A 579 -3.78 7.17 -0.91
C ARG A 579 -2.69 7.32 0.15
N TRP A 580 -2.34 6.26 0.87
CA TRP A 580 -1.22 6.29 1.81
C TRP A 580 0.13 6.49 1.09
N GLN A 581 0.26 5.94 -0.13
CA GLN A 581 1.46 6.12 -0.95
C GLN A 581 1.56 7.55 -1.50
N GLN A 582 0.42 8.22 -1.65
CA GLN A 582 0.32 9.60 -2.13
C GLN A 582 0.57 10.65 -1.03
N LEU A 583 0.74 10.24 0.24
CA LEU A 583 1.11 11.18 1.31
C LEU A 583 2.41 11.91 0.96
N HIS A 584 2.32 13.23 0.82
CA HIS A 584 3.42 14.13 0.48
C HIS A 584 3.28 15.46 1.24
N GLY A 585 4.34 16.27 1.28
CA GLY A 585 4.34 17.52 2.04
C GLY A 585 4.39 17.25 3.55
N ALA A 586 3.88 18.16 4.38
CA ALA A 586 3.99 18.07 5.84
C ALA A 586 2.65 17.93 6.58
N ALA A 587 1.52 18.20 5.91
CA ALA A 587 0.20 18.13 6.50
C ALA A 587 -0.86 17.60 5.52
N LEU A 588 -1.79 16.83 6.06
CA LEU A 588 -3.06 16.44 5.44
C LEU A 588 -4.14 17.01 6.36
N PHE A 589 -5.03 17.86 5.85
CA PHE A 589 -6.09 18.46 6.66
C PHE A 589 -7.47 18.24 6.03
N GLN A 590 -8.49 18.15 6.88
CA GLN A 590 -9.88 17.94 6.51
C GLN A 590 -10.73 18.99 7.23
N ALA A 591 -11.47 19.79 6.47
CA ALA A 591 -12.32 20.85 6.97
C ALA A 591 -13.69 20.83 6.26
N GLY A 592 -14.77 21.11 7.00
CA GLY A 592 -16.14 21.09 6.46
C GLY A 592 -16.50 19.74 5.81
N ASP A 593 -17.11 19.79 4.63
CA ASP A 593 -17.53 18.63 3.84
C ASP A 593 -16.62 18.37 2.62
N ARG A 594 -15.43 18.98 2.58
CA ARG A 594 -14.45 18.75 1.51
C ARG A 594 -13.66 17.47 1.77
N ASP A 595 -13.19 16.88 0.67
CA ASP A 595 -12.15 15.85 0.72
C ASP A 595 -10.88 16.40 1.37
N PRO A 596 -10.10 15.57 2.08
CA PRO A 596 -8.82 15.98 2.64
C PRO A 596 -7.85 16.52 1.60
N GLU A 597 -7.10 17.57 1.95
CA GLU A 597 -6.12 18.20 1.08
C GLU A 597 -4.70 18.08 1.67
N PHE A 598 -3.73 17.79 0.80
CA PHE A 598 -2.31 17.80 1.14
C PHE A 598 -1.78 19.22 1.16
N PHE A 599 -0.85 19.49 2.07
CA PHE A 599 -0.24 20.79 2.26
C PHE A 599 1.26 20.66 2.52
N ASP A 600 2.03 21.41 1.74
CA ASP A 600 3.47 21.59 1.90
C ASP A 600 3.76 23.07 2.23
N PRO A 601 4.13 23.38 3.49
CA PRO A 601 4.52 24.73 3.89
C PRO A 601 5.67 25.31 3.07
N ASN A 602 6.64 24.49 2.66
CA ASN A 602 7.86 24.95 2.00
C ASN A 602 7.54 25.41 0.57
N ALA A 603 6.67 24.66 -0.11
CA ALA A 603 6.11 25.05 -1.39
C ALA A 603 5.25 26.32 -1.27
N ALA A 604 4.41 26.41 -0.23
CA ALA A 604 3.53 27.57 0.00
C ALA A 604 4.30 28.87 0.26
N LEU A 605 5.43 28.80 0.97
CA LEU A 605 6.31 29.94 1.24
C LEU A 605 7.26 30.27 0.08
N GLY A 606 7.24 29.49 -1.00
CA GLY A 606 8.10 29.72 -2.18
C GLY A 606 9.57 29.37 -1.97
N LEU A 607 9.87 28.52 -0.98
CA LEU A 607 11.22 28.17 -0.55
C LEU A 607 11.85 27.00 -1.31
N ASN A 608 11.11 26.38 -2.24
CA ASN A 608 11.66 25.38 -3.13
C ASN A 608 12.69 26.00 -4.10
N THR A 609 13.97 25.96 -3.74
CA THR A 609 15.10 26.19 -4.65
C THR A 609 15.27 24.99 -5.58
N ASN A 610 14.24 24.67 -6.36
CA ASN A 610 14.50 24.04 -7.65
C ASN A 610 15.00 25.16 -8.55
N THR A 611 16.26 25.04 -8.97
CA THR A 611 16.88 25.88 -9.99
C THR A 611 15.89 26.03 -11.14
N LYS A 612 15.27 27.22 -11.25
CA LYS A 612 14.51 27.59 -12.44
C LYS A 612 15.48 27.45 -13.60
N ALA A 613 15.29 26.44 -14.44
CA ALA A 613 15.58 26.62 -15.85
C ALA A 613 14.88 27.94 -16.26
N PRO A 614 15.56 28.86 -16.95
CA PRO A 614 14.98 30.17 -17.25
C PRO A 614 13.81 29.97 -18.22
N GLN A 615 12.61 29.76 -17.69
CA GLN A 615 11.40 29.93 -18.47
C GLN A 615 11.16 31.43 -18.58
N GLU A 616 11.43 31.97 -19.77
CA GLU A 616 10.93 33.27 -20.14
C GLU A 616 9.40 33.28 -19.95
N ILE A 617 8.98 34.02 -18.93
CA ILE A 617 7.57 34.33 -18.73
C ILE A 617 7.17 35.23 -19.90
N SER A 618 6.37 34.67 -20.83
CA SER A 618 5.72 35.41 -21.91
C SER A 618 5.14 36.73 -21.38
N VAL A 619 5.37 37.80 -22.14
CA VAL A 619 4.93 39.18 -21.83
C VAL A 619 3.44 39.24 -21.49
N ALA A 620 2.63 38.34 -22.06
CA ALA A 620 1.21 38.21 -21.74
C ALA A 620 0.94 37.86 -20.26
N ARG A 621 1.74 36.99 -19.65
CA ARG A 621 1.57 36.59 -18.24
C ARG A 621 2.11 37.66 -17.29
N LYS A 622 3.13 38.42 -17.69
CA LYS A 622 3.59 39.62 -16.94
C LYS A 622 2.52 40.72 -16.93
N LEU A 623 1.81 40.93 -18.04
CA LEU A 623 0.73 41.91 -18.12
C LEU A 623 -0.52 41.49 -17.34
N VAL A 624 -0.83 40.19 -17.23
CA VAL A 624 -1.95 39.71 -16.40
C VAL A 624 -1.65 39.86 -14.91
N ILE A 625 -0.42 39.57 -14.47
CA ILE A 625 -0.01 39.73 -13.06
C ILE A 625 0.11 41.22 -12.68
N ALA A 626 0.62 42.06 -13.58
CA ALA A 626 0.64 43.51 -13.36
C ALA A 626 -0.78 44.11 -13.41
N GLY A 627 -1.65 43.60 -14.29
CA GLY A 627 -3.04 44.05 -14.43
C GLY A 627 -3.92 43.70 -13.23
N SER A 628 -3.73 42.52 -12.62
CA SER A 628 -4.48 42.12 -11.42
C SER A 628 -4.09 42.93 -10.18
N ALA A 629 -2.80 43.27 -10.03
CA ALA A 629 -2.33 44.15 -8.97
C ALA A 629 -2.87 45.58 -9.10
N VAL A 630 -2.92 46.12 -10.33
CA VAL A 630 -3.46 47.48 -10.58
C VAL A 630 -4.98 47.52 -10.39
N ALA A 631 -5.71 46.47 -10.78
CA ALA A 631 -7.16 46.38 -10.55
C ALA A 631 -7.51 46.30 -9.05
N ALA A 632 -6.74 45.55 -8.26
CA ALA A 632 -6.93 45.48 -6.81
C ALA A 632 -6.69 46.83 -6.11
N VAL A 633 -5.66 47.57 -6.55
CA VAL A 633 -5.38 48.93 -6.04
C VAL A 633 -6.46 49.92 -6.45
N ALA A 634 -6.97 49.86 -7.68
CA ALA A 634 -8.06 50.73 -8.14
C ALA A 634 -9.36 50.50 -7.37
N VAL A 635 -9.68 49.25 -7.06
CA VAL A 635 -10.85 48.88 -6.22
C VAL A 635 -10.67 49.39 -4.79
N LEU A 636 -9.48 49.25 -4.21
CA LEU A 636 -9.16 49.78 -2.87
C LEU A 636 -9.27 51.31 -2.81
N VAL A 637 -8.76 52.03 -3.81
CA VAL A 637 -8.86 53.50 -3.88
C VAL A 637 -10.31 53.95 -4.08
N GLY A 638 -11.09 53.22 -4.89
CA GLY A 638 -12.52 53.48 -5.09
C GLY A 638 -13.34 53.31 -3.81
N VAL A 639 -13.05 52.27 -3.03
CA VAL A 639 -13.72 51.99 -1.74
C VAL A 639 -13.35 53.06 -0.70
N VAL A 640 -12.08 53.49 -0.63
CA VAL A 640 -11.63 54.55 0.29
C VAL A 640 -12.26 55.91 -0.05
N LEU A 641 -12.41 56.26 -1.33
CA LEU A 641 -13.07 57.50 -1.76
C LEU A 641 -14.58 57.49 -1.51
N LEU A 642 -15.24 56.33 -1.67
CA LEU A 642 -16.66 56.16 -1.35
C LEU A 642 -16.94 56.24 0.15
N LEU A 643 -16.05 55.69 0.97
CA LEU A 643 -16.13 55.78 2.44
C LEU A 643 -15.85 57.21 2.94
N ARG A 644 -14.92 57.95 2.31
CA ARG A 644 -14.70 59.37 2.62
C ARG A 644 -15.88 60.27 2.26
N ARG A 645 -16.63 59.97 1.19
CA ARG A 645 -17.82 60.75 0.80
C ARG A 645 -19.05 60.50 1.68
N ARG A 646 -19.09 59.40 2.45
CA ARG A 646 -20.17 59.11 3.40
C ARG A 646 -19.90 59.64 4.83
N GLY A 647 -18.71 60.18 5.09
CA GLY A 647 -18.35 60.82 6.37
C GLY A 647 -18.61 62.32 6.46
N THR A 648 -19.18 62.94 5.41
CA THR A 648 -19.62 64.34 5.41
C THR A 648 -21.01 64.44 4.80
N ARG A 649 -22.02 64.04 5.57
CA ARG A 649 -23.39 64.56 5.51
C ARG A 649 -24.12 64.23 6.80
#